data_AF-A0A418RD39-F1
#
_entry.id   AF-A0A418RD39-F1
#
_cell.length_a   1.000
_cell.length_b   1.000
_cell.length_c   1.000
_cell.angle_alpha   90.00
_cell.angle_beta   90.00
_cell.angle_gamma   90.00
#
_symmetry.space_group_name_H-M   'P 1'
#
loop_
_entity.id
_entity.type
_entity.pdbx_description
1 polymer ?
#
loop_
_entity_poly.entity_id
_entity_poly.type
_entity_poly.pdbx_seq_one_letter_code
_entity_poly.pdbx_strand_id
1 'polypeptide(L)'
;MMNTLRGLRVVVGGLVTLTLLGWAGAQGLVAQGTLNPLQPVLNPNVLRAVLGLQLLVLPEDGAVTLVWPGDARAAGYDVYRDGQKLTAQPLMPGKAGGPMSFRVKGLKNGLRYDFRVVALGEAKLAASLSPVPASGGPLVCARYPVQGTDMGVRSQNVRVGGAATVTVNGVTLAASGGGLYQGTLAAPVAVGAPLNLLTRVGECLVFASDVVPEAPALTAPAAGSSLAASAALPVAWTSASSPQRFVVSASWVTGGAGHGWRSGDLPGSARNFSIPAGALPAGQTVKVRVYAYNDGAFVGSFTPDSRMAIRNGNEAGRDVTVQAAAPNPPAVSWGDPHLMTLDQTAMEFQAVGEFDLTQSVTDDFRVQARQRPWGSSTVVSVNTAVATRMNGQKVGVYAGMIPALRIGEAGVRTNVPAGGLDLGGGHRVTQSGNVYTLDFPGGERLAITNNGAYLDARLTLPDARRGRVRGVWGNFDGVTTNDLITRVGATLSSPVTPADLYGTFGNSWRVPGAAESLFVYDEGQRFGGFDDLAFPSAPAVVPAGAAAGAEATCRAAGVTDPLLLDRCVTDVALTENPRFAASSADTQPARDQVRLALPDLTVTAFIAAYSGTCAGGAPLVNARVTVRNVGAAPSPARSDVGLAQVVDTRDETLAAGYRGNGVGLPALAPGESVTVTVPVYFPATQPATAPGAHTYAARVNFGAHFPESSSANNRFTTTQTVTVPAGDCR
;
A
#
# COMPACT_ATOMS: atom_id res chain seq x y z
N MET A 1 11.34 52.59 -73.45
CA MET A 1 9.91 52.52 -73.87
C MET A 1 9.47 51.06 -73.92
N MET A 2 8.15 50.83 -73.81
CA MET A 2 7.40 49.60 -74.19
C MET A 2 7.84 49.07 -75.59
N ASN A 3 7.60 47.83 -76.06
CA ASN A 3 6.80 46.65 -75.64
C ASN A 3 7.32 45.40 -76.42
N THR A 4 6.93 44.11 -76.26
CA THR A 4 5.84 43.44 -75.51
C THR A 4 6.25 42.00 -75.09
N LEU A 5 5.46 41.40 -74.20
CA LEU A 5 5.39 39.97 -73.82
C LEU A 5 5.14 38.95 -74.96
N ARG A 6 5.67 37.73 -74.80
CA ARG A 6 4.90 36.50 -74.45
C ARG A 6 5.81 35.28 -74.23
N GLY A 7 6.00 34.89 -72.97
CA GLY A 7 6.69 33.64 -72.63
C GLY A 7 5.85 32.39 -72.94
N LEU A 8 6.47 31.37 -73.54
CA LEU A 8 5.83 30.10 -73.87
C LEU A 8 5.28 29.39 -72.61
N ARG A 9 3.97 29.14 -72.60
CA ARG A 9 3.38 28.08 -71.76
C ARG A 9 3.42 26.78 -72.55
N VAL A 10 4.29 25.84 -72.17
CA VAL A 10 4.34 24.49 -72.77
C VAL A 10 3.44 23.55 -71.96
N VAL A 11 2.60 22.78 -72.65
CA VAL A 11 1.54 21.96 -72.04
C VAL A 11 1.84 20.47 -72.24
N VAL A 12 2.26 19.77 -71.19
CA VAL A 12 2.52 18.31 -71.19
C VAL A 12 1.84 17.69 -69.96
N GLY A 13 1.48 16.42 -69.99
CA GLY A 13 0.82 15.73 -68.87
C GLY A 13 0.26 14.38 -69.25
N GLY A 14 0.12 13.49 -68.27
CA GLY A 14 -0.34 12.11 -68.47
C GLY A 14 -1.83 12.01 -68.78
N LEU A 15 -2.21 11.03 -69.61
CA LEU A 15 -3.59 10.68 -69.91
C LEU A 15 -3.93 9.38 -69.14
N VAL A 16 -5.01 9.37 -68.37
CA VAL A 16 -5.56 8.14 -67.77
C VAL A 16 -7.03 8.00 -68.15
N THR A 17 -7.35 6.98 -68.92
CA THR A 17 -8.72 6.70 -69.35
C THR A 17 -9.37 5.63 -68.47
N LEU A 18 -10.47 5.97 -67.81
CA LEU A 18 -11.25 5.06 -66.96
C LEU A 18 -12.58 4.68 -67.61
N THR A 19 -13.00 3.42 -67.49
CA THR A 19 -14.36 2.98 -67.81
C THR A 19 -15.04 2.46 -66.53
N LEU A 20 -16.11 3.12 -66.08
CA LEU A 20 -16.87 2.69 -64.91
C LEU A 20 -17.88 1.60 -65.29
N LEU A 21 -17.63 0.34 -64.94
CA LEU A 21 -18.58 -0.76 -65.14
C LEU A 21 -19.38 -1.04 -63.85
N GLY A 22 -20.66 -0.70 -63.85
CA GLY A 22 -21.57 -1.03 -62.75
C GLY A 22 -22.30 -2.35 -63.00
N TRP A 23 -22.37 -3.21 -61.99
CA TRP A 23 -23.41 -4.24 -61.85
C TRP A 23 -24.20 -3.96 -60.58
N ALA A 24 -25.51 -4.17 -60.63
CA ALA A 24 -26.38 -3.95 -59.48
C ALA A 24 -26.26 -5.13 -58.50
N GLY A 25 -25.60 -4.90 -57.37
CA GLY A 25 -25.49 -5.86 -56.27
C GLY A 25 -24.07 -6.36 -56.00
N ALA A 26 -23.67 -6.31 -54.73
CA ALA A 26 -22.37 -6.70 -54.18
C ALA A 26 -21.16 -5.82 -54.55
N GLN A 27 -20.18 -5.77 -53.65
CA GLN A 27 -19.03 -4.86 -53.73
C GLN A 27 -17.92 -5.41 -54.64
N GLY A 28 -17.41 -4.57 -55.55
CA GLY A 28 -16.17 -4.82 -56.29
C GLY A 28 -16.26 -4.54 -57.79
N LEU A 29 -15.67 -3.42 -58.25
CA LEU A 29 -15.34 -3.26 -59.67
C LEU A 29 -14.01 -3.97 -59.97
N VAL A 30 -13.98 -4.72 -61.07
CA VAL A 30 -12.79 -5.44 -61.56
C VAL A 30 -12.35 -4.87 -62.91
N ALA A 31 -11.05 -4.69 -63.10
CA ALA A 31 -10.40 -4.45 -64.39
C ALA A 31 -9.20 -5.40 -64.52
N GLN A 32 -8.91 -5.89 -65.74
CA GLN A 32 -7.87 -6.90 -65.98
C GLN A 32 -6.59 -6.32 -66.59
N GLY A 33 -5.44 -6.86 -66.17
CA GLY A 33 -4.12 -6.64 -66.77
C GLY A 33 -2.99 -7.10 -65.84
N THR A 34 -1.99 -7.81 -66.37
CA THR A 34 -0.85 -8.38 -65.63
C THR A 34 0.48 -7.96 -66.26
N LEU A 35 1.53 -7.74 -65.44
CA LEU A 35 2.95 -7.99 -65.79
C LEU A 35 3.87 -7.90 -64.55
N ASN A 36 5.13 -8.32 -64.71
CA ASN A 36 6.03 -8.86 -63.67
C ASN A 36 7.24 -7.93 -63.34
N PRO A 37 8.14 -8.25 -62.38
CA PRO A 37 8.67 -7.25 -61.45
C PRO A 37 10.16 -6.88 -61.64
N LEU A 38 10.56 -5.73 -61.10
CA LEU A 38 11.96 -5.39 -60.81
C LEU A 38 12.10 -4.71 -59.44
N GLN A 39 13.12 -5.10 -58.66
CA GLN A 39 13.45 -4.50 -57.36
C GLN A 39 14.23 -3.18 -57.52
N PRO A 40 14.06 -2.18 -56.63
CA PRO A 40 14.86 -0.95 -56.67
C PRO A 40 15.90 -0.80 -55.55
N VAL A 41 17.04 -0.22 -55.92
CA VAL A 41 18.04 0.36 -55.01
C VAL A 41 17.76 1.88 -54.84
N LEU A 42 18.19 2.43 -53.70
CA LEU A 42 17.75 3.71 -53.11
C LEU A 42 18.38 4.99 -53.72
N ASN A 43 17.57 6.03 -53.95
CA ASN A 43 17.95 7.46 -53.85
C ASN A 43 16.67 8.36 -53.90
N PRO A 44 16.56 9.49 -53.17
CA PRO A 44 15.46 10.44 -53.40
C PRO A 44 15.43 11.06 -54.81
N ASN A 45 16.58 11.19 -55.50
CA ASN A 45 16.61 11.53 -56.93
C ASN A 45 16.09 10.39 -57.83
N VAL A 46 16.01 9.15 -57.32
CA VAL A 46 15.53 7.96 -58.04
C VAL A 46 14.01 7.75 -57.91
N LEU A 47 13.33 8.52 -57.03
CA LEU A 47 11.86 8.63 -57.05
C LEU A 47 11.33 9.16 -58.39
N ARG A 48 12.19 9.82 -59.18
CA ARG A 48 11.94 10.27 -60.56
C ARG A 48 12.33 9.26 -61.65
N ALA A 49 13.02 8.17 -61.33
CA ALA A 49 13.68 7.28 -62.30
C ALA A 49 13.21 5.82 -62.26
N VAL A 50 12.80 5.30 -61.10
CA VAL A 50 12.24 3.93 -60.98
C VAL A 50 10.72 3.92 -61.16
N LEU A 51 10.04 5.02 -60.83
CA LEU A 51 8.61 5.19 -61.01
C LEU A 51 8.40 6.41 -61.91
N GLY A 52 7.79 6.21 -63.08
CA GLY A 52 7.10 7.30 -63.76
C GLY A 52 5.99 7.84 -62.84
N LEU A 53 5.51 9.07 -63.08
CA LEU A 53 4.39 9.62 -62.31
C LEU A 53 3.13 8.73 -62.48
N GLN A 54 2.93 7.79 -61.57
CA GLN A 54 1.69 7.02 -61.44
C GLN A 54 0.65 7.93 -60.79
N LEU A 55 -0.25 8.48 -61.62
CA LEU A 55 -1.48 9.11 -61.15
C LEU A 55 -2.38 8.01 -60.57
N LEU A 56 -2.43 7.92 -59.24
CA LEU A 56 -3.28 6.96 -58.55
C LEU A 56 -4.73 7.46 -58.59
N VAL A 57 -5.63 6.55 -58.94
CA VAL A 57 -7.06 6.83 -59.10
C VAL A 57 -7.83 6.03 -58.04
N LEU A 58 -8.42 6.73 -57.08
CA LEU A 58 -9.23 6.12 -56.01
C LEU A 58 -10.72 6.24 -56.37
N PRO A 59 -11.38 5.15 -56.82
CA PRO A 59 -12.80 5.18 -57.13
C PRO A 59 -13.64 5.32 -55.85
N GLU A 60 -14.73 6.07 -55.98
CA GLU A 60 -15.74 6.29 -54.95
C GLU A 60 -17.14 6.23 -55.59
N ASP A 61 -18.20 6.14 -54.80
CA ASP A 61 -19.56 6.19 -55.37
C ASP A 61 -19.85 7.61 -55.91
N GLY A 62 -20.18 7.68 -57.21
CA GLY A 62 -20.40 8.95 -57.95
C GLY A 62 -19.19 9.89 -58.05
N ALA A 63 -17.98 9.46 -57.67
CA ALA A 63 -16.80 10.32 -57.58
C ALA A 63 -15.48 9.55 -57.79
N VAL A 64 -14.39 10.30 -57.93
CA VAL A 64 -13.03 9.74 -57.96
C VAL A 64 -12.06 10.72 -57.31
N THR A 65 -11.13 10.22 -56.50
CA THR A 65 -10.03 11.02 -55.96
C THR A 65 -8.74 10.68 -56.69
N LEU A 66 -8.22 11.65 -57.42
CA LEU A 66 -6.91 11.59 -58.09
C LEU A 66 -5.82 11.92 -57.07
N VAL A 67 -4.73 11.15 -57.06
CA VAL A 67 -3.60 11.29 -56.13
C VAL A 67 -2.28 11.22 -56.90
N TRP A 68 -1.36 12.12 -56.62
CA TRP A 68 -0.02 12.13 -57.22
C TRP A 68 1.02 12.72 -56.25
N PRO A 69 2.32 12.38 -56.39
CA PRO A 69 3.38 13.04 -55.62
C PRO A 69 3.51 14.52 -56.03
N GLY A 70 3.47 15.42 -55.05
CA GLY A 70 3.84 16.82 -55.26
C GLY A 70 5.35 17.00 -55.36
N ASP A 71 5.78 18.11 -55.95
CA ASP A 71 7.18 18.54 -56.02
C ASP A 71 7.23 19.99 -55.52
N ALA A 72 8.01 20.27 -54.47
CA ALA A 72 8.12 21.61 -53.88
C ALA A 72 8.64 22.68 -54.87
N ARG A 73 9.18 22.27 -56.03
CA ARG A 73 9.63 23.16 -57.12
C ARG A 73 8.53 23.48 -58.13
N ALA A 74 7.38 22.80 -58.10
CA ALA A 74 6.27 23.11 -58.99
C ALA A 74 5.56 24.38 -58.53
N ALA A 75 5.25 25.29 -59.46
CA ALA A 75 4.50 26.51 -59.21
C ALA A 75 2.98 26.28 -59.03
N GLY A 76 2.56 25.02 -58.96
CA GLY A 76 1.18 24.57 -58.80
C GLY A 76 0.84 23.41 -59.75
N TYR A 77 -0.35 22.84 -59.58
CA TYR A 77 -0.87 21.74 -60.40
C TYR A 77 -2.29 22.02 -60.89
N ASP A 78 -2.55 21.75 -62.17
CA ASP A 78 -3.88 21.81 -62.75
C ASP A 78 -4.43 20.41 -63.07
N VAL A 79 -5.74 20.23 -62.86
CA VAL A 79 -6.43 18.97 -63.11
C VAL A 79 -7.46 19.15 -64.22
N TYR A 80 -7.57 18.16 -65.09
CA TYR A 80 -8.44 18.14 -66.26
C TYR A 80 -9.27 16.84 -66.29
N ARG A 81 -10.49 16.94 -66.81
CA ARG A 81 -11.35 15.81 -67.18
C ARG A 81 -11.85 16.02 -68.61
N ASP A 82 -11.67 15.04 -69.49
CA ASP A 82 -12.09 15.06 -70.90
C ASP A 82 -11.57 16.31 -71.65
N GLY A 83 -10.37 16.77 -71.31
CA GLY A 83 -9.76 18.00 -71.81
C GLY A 83 -10.23 19.31 -71.15
N GLN A 84 -11.31 19.29 -70.36
CA GLN A 84 -11.80 20.45 -69.61
C GLN A 84 -11.04 20.60 -68.28
N LYS A 85 -10.50 21.80 -68.01
CA LYS A 85 -9.85 22.12 -66.72
C LYS A 85 -10.88 22.16 -65.58
N LEU A 86 -10.59 21.46 -64.49
CA LEU A 86 -11.41 21.37 -63.27
C LEU A 86 -10.91 22.25 -62.12
N THR A 87 -9.61 22.55 -62.06
CA THR A 87 -9.04 23.42 -61.03
C THR A 87 -9.33 24.89 -61.33
N ALA A 88 -10.01 25.60 -60.41
CA ALA A 88 -10.24 27.05 -60.54
C ALA A 88 -8.94 27.85 -60.40
N GLN A 89 -8.06 27.40 -59.50
CA GLN A 89 -6.68 27.88 -59.33
C GLN A 89 -5.73 26.68 -59.21
N PRO A 90 -4.44 26.82 -59.57
CA PRO A 90 -3.49 25.73 -59.43
C PRO A 90 -3.35 25.27 -57.97
N LEU A 91 -3.37 23.95 -57.76
CA LEU A 91 -3.18 23.35 -56.45
C LEU A 91 -1.71 23.48 -56.06
N MET A 92 -1.44 24.20 -54.97
CA MET A 92 -0.06 24.45 -54.52
C MET A 92 0.50 23.26 -53.74
N PRO A 93 1.73 22.79 -54.03
CA PRO A 93 2.41 21.84 -53.16
C PRO A 93 2.75 22.50 -51.82
N GLY A 94 2.60 21.77 -50.72
CA GLY A 94 3.10 22.21 -49.41
C GLY A 94 4.63 22.36 -49.40
N LYS A 95 5.19 23.08 -48.42
CA LYS A 95 6.64 23.43 -48.35
C LYS A 95 7.63 22.26 -48.53
N ALA A 96 7.20 21.02 -48.28
CA ALA A 96 8.02 19.81 -48.42
C ALA A 96 7.74 18.97 -49.69
N GLY A 97 6.82 19.38 -50.57
CA GLY A 97 6.43 18.58 -51.74
C GLY A 97 5.58 17.37 -51.36
N GLY A 98 4.65 17.54 -50.42
CA GLY A 98 3.74 16.48 -49.97
C GLY A 98 2.83 15.95 -51.09
N PRO A 99 2.09 14.85 -50.83
CA PRO A 99 1.15 14.26 -51.78
C PRO A 99 0.06 15.27 -52.12
N MET A 100 -0.30 15.31 -53.39
CA MET A 100 -1.39 16.13 -53.90
C MET A 100 -2.59 15.23 -54.14
N SER A 101 -3.78 15.74 -53.86
CA SER A 101 -5.04 15.05 -54.18
C SER A 101 -6.08 16.00 -54.74
N PHE A 102 -6.95 15.49 -55.61
CA PHE A 102 -8.08 16.23 -56.14
C PHE A 102 -9.28 15.31 -56.37
N ARG A 103 -10.40 15.62 -55.70
CA ARG A 103 -11.63 14.83 -55.75
C ARG A 103 -12.59 15.38 -56.80
N VAL A 104 -12.83 14.62 -57.86
CA VAL A 104 -13.82 14.92 -58.90
C VAL A 104 -15.14 14.22 -58.54
N LYS A 105 -16.24 14.99 -58.48
CA LYS A 105 -17.58 14.49 -58.13
C LYS A 105 -18.52 14.56 -59.33
N GLY A 106 -19.65 13.87 -59.25
CA GLY A 106 -20.70 13.89 -60.28
C GLY A 106 -20.38 13.01 -61.48
N LEU A 107 -19.62 11.93 -61.27
CA LEU A 107 -19.36 10.90 -62.28
C LEU A 107 -20.54 9.93 -62.31
N LYS A 108 -20.94 9.49 -63.51
CA LYS A 108 -22.01 8.49 -63.69
C LYS A 108 -21.41 7.12 -63.98
N ASN A 109 -21.96 6.09 -63.36
CA ASN A 109 -21.63 4.70 -63.69
C ASN A 109 -22.00 4.41 -65.15
N GLY A 110 -21.20 3.59 -65.83
CA GLY A 110 -21.35 3.27 -67.25
C GLY A 110 -20.63 4.22 -68.22
N LEU A 111 -20.12 5.37 -67.76
CA LEU A 111 -19.41 6.32 -68.61
C LEU A 111 -17.89 6.20 -68.52
N ARG A 112 -17.23 6.57 -69.62
CA ARG A 112 -15.77 6.67 -69.75
C ARG A 112 -15.34 8.11 -69.46
N TYR A 113 -14.27 8.29 -68.70
CA TYR A 113 -13.73 9.61 -68.34
C TYR A 113 -12.20 9.60 -68.47
N ASP A 114 -11.64 10.64 -69.09
CA ASP A 114 -10.20 10.86 -69.24
C ASP A 114 -9.70 11.90 -68.23
N PHE A 115 -8.86 11.49 -67.29
CA PHE A 115 -8.26 12.39 -66.30
C PHE A 115 -6.80 12.70 -66.61
N ARG A 116 -6.42 13.97 -66.43
CA ARG A 116 -5.06 14.45 -66.63
C ARG A 116 -4.67 15.47 -65.56
N VAL A 117 -3.47 15.30 -65.00
CA VAL A 117 -2.84 16.25 -64.08
C VAL A 117 -1.63 16.89 -64.77
N VAL A 118 -1.45 18.19 -64.59
CA VAL A 118 -0.42 19.01 -65.22
C VAL A 118 0.33 19.80 -64.15
N ALA A 119 1.65 19.61 -64.04
CA ALA A 119 2.51 20.43 -63.20
C ALA A 119 2.85 21.75 -63.92
N LEU A 120 2.86 22.87 -63.19
CA LEU A 120 3.22 24.19 -63.69
C LEU A 120 4.66 24.53 -63.29
N GLY A 121 5.48 25.02 -64.22
CA GLY A 121 6.88 25.38 -63.98
C GLY A 121 7.68 25.56 -65.27
N GLU A 122 9.00 25.70 -65.16
CA GLU A 122 9.89 25.80 -66.33
C GLU A 122 9.89 24.52 -67.18
N ALA A 123 10.15 24.66 -68.49
CA ALA A 123 10.04 23.57 -69.46
C ALA A 123 10.91 22.33 -69.13
N LYS A 124 12.12 22.53 -68.59
CA LYS A 124 12.99 21.42 -68.13
C LYS A 124 12.41 20.67 -66.93
N LEU A 125 11.73 21.38 -66.02
CA LEU A 125 11.05 20.78 -64.88
C LEU A 125 9.79 20.02 -65.35
N ALA A 126 8.97 20.64 -66.21
CA ALA A 126 7.74 20.04 -66.74
C ALA A 126 7.99 18.77 -67.58
N ALA A 127 9.05 18.75 -68.41
CA ALA A 127 9.46 17.56 -69.15
C ALA A 127 9.89 16.41 -68.21
N SER A 128 10.59 16.72 -67.12
CA SER A 128 10.99 15.74 -66.10
C SER A 128 9.86 15.24 -65.19
N LEU A 129 8.67 15.82 -65.30
CA LEU A 129 7.47 15.51 -64.51
C LEU A 129 6.32 14.94 -65.36
N SER A 130 6.58 14.60 -66.62
CA SER A 130 5.58 14.07 -67.55
C SER A 130 5.76 12.56 -67.73
N PRO A 131 4.80 11.71 -67.32
CA PRO A 131 4.87 10.28 -67.61
C PRO A 131 4.57 10.05 -69.09
N VAL A 132 5.48 9.39 -69.80
CA VAL A 132 5.15 8.71 -71.07
C VAL A 132 4.28 7.50 -70.69
N PRO A 133 3.07 7.34 -71.23
CA PRO A 133 2.22 6.21 -70.88
C PRO A 133 2.80 4.91 -71.45
N ALA A 134 3.32 4.05 -70.57
CA ALA A 134 3.40 2.62 -70.88
C ALA A 134 1.97 2.08 -71.02
N SER A 135 1.76 1.14 -71.94
CA SER A 135 0.44 0.66 -72.37
C SER A 135 -0.25 -0.24 -71.34
N GLY A 136 -0.69 0.34 -70.21
CA GLY A 136 -1.44 -0.33 -69.14
C GLY A 136 -2.73 0.41 -68.79
N GLY A 137 -3.77 -0.33 -68.45
CA GLY A 137 -5.03 0.23 -67.93
C GLY A 137 -4.88 0.79 -66.50
N PRO A 138 -5.92 1.45 -65.97
CA PRO A 138 -5.88 2.04 -64.63
C PRO A 138 -5.73 0.97 -63.54
N LEU A 139 -4.80 1.20 -62.62
CA LEU A 139 -4.54 0.34 -61.48
C LEU A 139 -5.66 0.47 -60.43
N VAL A 140 -6.33 -0.63 -60.10
CA VAL A 140 -7.35 -0.68 -59.03
C VAL A 140 -6.72 -1.27 -57.78
N CYS A 141 -6.83 -0.56 -56.65
CA CYS A 141 -6.15 -0.91 -55.41
C CYS A 141 -7.10 -1.18 -54.25
N ALA A 142 -6.91 -2.34 -53.60
CA ALA A 142 -7.49 -2.65 -52.31
C ALA A 142 -6.94 -1.70 -51.23
N ARG A 143 -7.73 -1.46 -50.17
CA ARG A 143 -7.29 -0.67 -49.01
C ARG A 143 -6.51 -1.56 -48.04
N TYR A 144 -5.34 -1.11 -47.60
CA TYR A 144 -4.47 -1.84 -46.67
C TYR A 144 -4.37 -1.10 -45.33
N PRO A 145 -4.43 -1.80 -44.18
CA PRO A 145 -4.11 -1.20 -42.90
C PRO A 145 -2.60 -0.95 -42.81
N VAL A 146 -2.25 0.30 -42.49
CA VAL A 146 -0.87 0.73 -42.26
C VAL A 146 -0.80 1.33 -40.86
N GLN A 147 -0.05 0.68 -39.98
CA GLN A 147 0.01 0.96 -38.55
C GLN A 147 1.45 1.25 -38.13
N GLY A 148 1.83 2.52 -38.18
CA GLY A 148 3.00 3.07 -37.50
C GLY A 148 2.84 2.89 -35.99
N THR A 149 3.82 2.25 -35.35
CA THR A 149 3.81 1.97 -33.91
C THR A 149 5.03 2.59 -33.26
N ASP A 150 4.80 3.68 -32.51
CA ASP A 150 5.84 4.49 -31.88
C ASP A 150 6.97 4.88 -32.85
N MET A 151 6.60 5.46 -34.01
CA MET A 151 7.53 5.91 -35.06
C MET A 151 8.35 7.11 -34.57
N GLY A 152 9.50 6.84 -33.95
CA GLY A 152 10.31 7.85 -33.29
C GLY A 152 11.08 8.76 -34.24
N VAL A 153 11.78 9.74 -33.69
CA VAL A 153 12.67 10.64 -34.45
C VAL A 153 13.77 9.91 -35.23
N ARG A 154 14.10 8.67 -34.87
CA ARG A 154 15.15 7.87 -35.54
C ARG A 154 14.71 6.45 -35.85
N SER A 155 14.19 5.71 -34.86
CA SER A 155 13.75 4.32 -35.04
C SER A 155 12.29 4.26 -35.53
N GLN A 156 12.04 3.44 -36.55
CA GLN A 156 10.75 3.31 -37.23
C GLN A 156 10.20 1.90 -37.07
N ASN A 157 8.91 1.77 -36.75
CA ASN A 157 8.19 0.50 -36.76
C ASN A 157 6.85 0.69 -37.46
N VAL A 158 6.59 -0.07 -38.52
CA VAL A 158 5.36 0.02 -39.32
C VAL A 158 4.84 -1.39 -39.56
N ARG A 159 3.58 -1.66 -39.20
CA ARG A 159 2.87 -2.87 -39.63
C ARG A 159 2.03 -2.59 -40.86
N VAL A 160 2.01 -3.51 -41.80
CA VAL A 160 1.19 -3.44 -43.02
C VAL A 160 0.42 -4.75 -43.16
N GLY A 161 -0.86 -4.66 -43.55
CA GLY A 161 -1.72 -5.83 -43.82
C GLY A 161 -1.36 -6.63 -45.08
N GLY A 162 -0.07 -6.78 -45.41
CA GLY A 162 0.41 -7.46 -46.61
C GLY A 162 1.93 -7.40 -46.79
N ALA A 163 2.44 -8.15 -47.76
CA ALA A 163 3.83 -8.04 -48.22
C ALA A 163 4.01 -6.70 -48.95
N ALA A 164 5.00 -5.91 -48.52
CA ALA A 164 5.14 -4.52 -48.90
C ALA A 164 6.61 -4.09 -48.96
N THR A 165 6.88 -3.03 -49.70
CA THR A 165 8.09 -2.21 -49.52
C THR A 165 7.69 -1.00 -48.69
N VAL A 166 8.25 -0.86 -47.49
CA VAL A 166 8.01 0.29 -46.61
C VAL A 166 9.25 1.17 -46.59
N THR A 167 9.08 2.46 -46.84
CA THR A 167 10.14 3.46 -46.76
C THR A 167 9.72 4.63 -45.87
N VAL A 168 10.67 5.16 -45.09
CA VAL A 168 10.48 6.35 -44.25
C VAL A 168 11.57 7.37 -44.56
N ASN A 169 11.19 8.58 -44.98
CA ASN A 169 12.10 9.62 -45.48
C ASN A 169 13.12 9.08 -46.51
N GLY A 170 12.67 8.16 -47.37
CA GLY A 170 13.47 7.51 -48.41
C GLY A 170 14.35 6.34 -47.94
N VAL A 171 14.37 5.99 -46.65
CA VAL A 171 15.07 4.81 -46.13
C VAL A 171 14.13 3.60 -46.14
N THR A 172 14.49 2.52 -46.83
CA THR A 172 13.72 1.26 -46.81
C THR A 172 13.87 0.55 -45.47
N LEU A 173 12.75 0.14 -44.88
CA LEU A 173 12.69 -0.64 -43.64
C LEU A 173 12.77 -2.15 -43.94
N ALA A 174 13.47 -2.90 -43.08
CA ALA A 174 13.58 -4.34 -43.21
C ALA A 174 12.32 -5.04 -42.71
N ALA A 175 11.86 -6.07 -43.44
CA ALA A 175 10.78 -6.93 -42.98
C ALA A 175 11.25 -7.84 -41.83
N SER A 176 10.45 -7.94 -40.78
CA SER A 176 10.76 -8.69 -39.54
C SER A 176 9.76 -9.83 -39.25
N GLY A 177 8.89 -10.15 -40.23
CA GLY A 177 7.83 -11.15 -40.11
C GLY A 177 6.49 -10.55 -39.68
N GLY A 178 5.39 -11.28 -39.89
CA GLY A 178 4.04 -10.87 -39.46
C GLY A 178 3.56 -9.51 -39.97
N GLY A 179 4.04 -9.07 -41.13
CA GLY A 179 3.74 -7.75 -41.71
C GLY A 179 4.43 -6.56 -41.01
N LEU A 180 5.38 -6.80 -40.09
CA LEU A 180 6.13 -5.74 -39.39
C LEU A 180 7.40 -5.38 -40.17
N TYR A 181 7.62 -4.07 -40.37
CA TYR A 181 8.78 -3.47 -41.00
C TYR A 181 9.46 -2.53 -40.01
N GLN A 182 10.78 -2.69 -39.82
CA GLN A 182 11.54 -1.93 -38.83
C GLN A 182 12.85 -1.39 -39.44
N GLY A 183 13.35 -0.30 -38.88
CA GLY A 183 14.64 0.26 -39.26
C GLY A 183 15.00 1.54 -38.52
N THR A 184 16.21 2.02 -38.77
CA THR A 184 16.77 3.20 -38.09
C THR A 184 17.23 4.19 -39.13
N LEU A 185 16.76 5.43 -39.04
CA LEU A 185 17.21 6.54 -39.89
C LEU A 185 18.66 6.92 -39.53
N ALA A 186 19.44 7.29 -40.55
CA ALA A 186 20.86 7.62 -40.39
C ALA A 186 21.08 8.72 -39.33
N ALA A 187 20.28 9.78 -39.39
CA ALA A 187 20.21 10.86 -38.42
C ALA A 187 18.78 11.01 -37.85
N PRO A 188 18.61 11.56 -36.63
CA PRO A 188 17.30 11.93 -36.10
C PRO A 188 16.62 13.03 -36.95
N VAL A 189 15.33 12.89 -37.18
CA VAL A 189 14.48 13.93 -37.81
C VAL A 189 14.20 15.03 -36.79
N ALA A 190 14.46 16.28 -37.16
CA ALA A 190 14.29 17.44 -36.29
C ALA A 190 12.82 17.72 -35.96
N VAL A 191 12.56 18.34 -34.80
CA VAL A 191 11.22 18.83 -34.42
C VAL A 191 10.70 19.79 -35.50
N GLY A 192 9.43 19.63 -35.89
CA GLY A 192 8.81 20.41 -36.96
C GLY A 192 9.22 20.01 -38.38
N ALA A 193 10.19 19.10 -38.57
CA ALA A 193 10.54 18.55 -39.88
C ALA A 193 9.61 17.37 -40.23
N PRO A 194 9.31 17.15 -41.52
CA PRO A 194 8.38 16.11 -41.94
C PRO A 194 9.00 14.71 -41.80
N LEU A 195 8.18 13.77 -41.35
CA LEU A 195 8.43 12.34 -41.42
C LEU A 195 7.43 11.77 -42.44
N ASN A 196 7.94 11.29 -43.57
CA ASN A 196 7.16 10.83 -44.70
C ASN A 196 7.24 9.31 -44.80
N LEU A 197 6.10 8.64 -44.65
CA LEU A 197 5.94 7.20 -44.80
C LEU A 197 5.38 6.91 -46.20
N LEU A 198 6.07 6.07 -46.97
CA LEU A 198 5.58 5.51 -48.22
C LEU A 198 5.62 3.98 -48.13
N THR A 199 4.44 3.38 -48.19
CA THR A 199 4.21 1.93 -48.22
C THR A 199 3.70 1.53 -49.60
N ARG A 200 4.34 0.52 -50.20
CA ARG A 200 3.99 -0.02 -51.52
C ARG A 200 3.61 -1.50 -51.38
N VAL A 201 2.36 -1.86 -51.69
CA VAL A 201 1.84 -3.23 -51.66
C VAL A 201 1.53 -3.65 -53.10
N GLY A 202 2.40 -4.46 -53.70
CA GLY A 202 2.42 -4.64 -55.15
C GLY A 202 2.65 -3.31 -55.87
N GLU A 203 1.72 -2.90 -56.74
CA GLU A 203 1.74 -1.57 -57.38
C GLU A 203 0.99 -0.49 -56.57
N CYS A 204 0.26 -0.87 -55.51
CA CYS A 204 -0.59 0.04 -54.74
C CYS A 204 0.20 0.84 -53.71
N LEU A 205 -0.12 2.13 -53.58
CA LEU A 205 0.60 3.06 -52.71
C LEU A 205 -0.27 3.58 -51.57
N VAL A 206 0.31 3.56 -50.36
CA VAL A 206 -0.15 4.35 -49.21
C VAL A 206 0.96 5.31 -48.84
N PHE A 207 0.64 6.60 -48.79
CA PHE A 207 1.53 7.63 -48.28
C PHE A 207 0.93 8.25 -47.02
N ALA A 208 1.75 8.56 -46.03
CA ALA A 208 1.37 9.38 -44.89
C ALA A 208 2.49 10.36 -44.52
N SER A 209 2.13 11.56 -44.06
CA SER A 209 3.12 12.54 -43.57
C SER A 209 2.53 13.44 -42.49
N ASP A 210 3.35 13.73 -41.49
CA ASP A 210 3.21 14.87 -40.58
C ASP A 210 4.60 15.38 -40.20
N VAL A 211 4.63 16.45 -39.40
CA VAL A 211 5.84 16.89 -38.71
C VAL A 211 6.10 16.08 -37.44
N VAL A 212 7.37 15.93 -37.10
CA VAL A 212 7.81 15.43 -35.79
C VAL A 212 7.35 16.41 -34.70
N PRO A 213 6.56 15.96 -33.69
CA PRO A 213 6.15 16.83 -32.60
C PRO A 213 7.32 17.18 -31.68
N GLU A 214 7.15 18.23 -30.89
CA GLU A 214 8.08 18.58 -29.81
C GLU A 214 8.09 17.48 -28.73
N ALA A 215 9.24 17.26 -28.09
CA ALA A 215 9.33 16.39 -26.93
C ALA A 215 8.80 17.13 -25.69
N PRO A 216 7.73 16.67 -25.02
CA PRO A 216 7.28 17.27 -23.76
C PRO A 216 8.37 17.19 -22.68
N ALA A 217 8.56 18.28 -21.95
CA ALA A 217 9.51 18.35 -20.84
C ALA A 217 8.79 18.05 -19.52
N LEU A 218 9.11 16.91 -18.88
CA LEU A 218 8.58 16.58 -17.54
C LEU A 218 8.95 17.67 -16.52
N THR A 219 7.95 18.17 -15.80
CA THR A 219 8.10 19.07 -14.65
C THR A 219 7.87 18.33 -13.33
N ALA A 220 6.89 17.41 -13.28
CA ALA A 220 6.62 16.52 -12.16
C ALA A 220 6.46 15.05 -12.64
N PRO A 221 6.82 14.03 -11.85
CA PRO A 221 7.39 14.10 -10.50
C PRO A 221 8.85 14.58 -10.49
N ALA A 222 9.41 14.93 -9.33
CA ALA A 222 10.83 15.29 -9.21
C ALA A 222 11.74 14.09 -9.52
N ALA A 223 12.93 14.31 -10.07
CA ALA A 223 13.87 13.22 -10.32
C ALA A 223 14.34 12.59 -9.00
N GLY A 224 14.22 11.27 -8.86
CA GLY A 224 14.57 10.55 -7.63
C GLY A 224 13.52 10.66 -6.51
N SER A 225 12.32 11.20 -6.77
CA SER A 225 11.26 11.28 -5.76
C SER A 225 10.78 9.90 -5.32
N SER A 226 10.44 9.75 -4.04
CA SER A 226 9.73 8.59 -3.51
C SER A 226 8.21 8.76 -3.59
N LEU A 227 7.49 7.65 -3.77
CA LEU A 227 6.03 7.55 -3.77
C LEU A 227 5.59 6.39 -2.87
N ALA A 228 4.62 6.59 -1.99
CA ALA A 228 4.01 5.48 -1.24
C ALA A 228 3.24 4.54 -2.17
N ALA A 229 3.29 3.22 -1.96
CA ALA A 229 2.62 2.23 -2.82
C ALA A 229 1.09 2.46 -3.01
N SER A 230 0.43 3.05 -2.01
CA SER A 230 -1.00 3.39 -2.01
C SER A 230 -1.33 4.75 -2.64
N ALA A 231 -0.33 5.54 -3.06
CA ALA A 231 -0.55 6.87 -3.63
C ALA A 231 -0.63 6.85 -5.17
N ALA A 232 -1.48 7.71 -5.73
CA ALA A 232 -1.47 8.01 -7.16
C ALA A 232 -0.28 8.90 -7.51
N LEU A 233 0.33 8.71 -8.69
CA LEU A 233 1.52 9.46 -9.10
C LEU A 233 1.14 10.63 -10.03
N PRO A 234 1.21 11.90 -9.56
CA PRO A 234 1.02 13.05 -10.43
C PRO A 234 2.20 13.20 -11.40
N VAL A 235 1.87 13.25 -12.69
CA VAL A 235 2.80 13.49 -13.79
C VAL A 235 2.39 14.80 -14.47
N ALA A 236 3.34 15.73 -14.65
CA ALA A 236 3.10 17.02 -15.31
C ALA A 236 4.24 17.37 -16.26
N TRP A 237 3.92 18.10 -17.32
CA TRP A 237 4.88 18.46 -18.37
C TRP A 237 4.55 19.81 -19.03
N THR A 238 5.57 20.43 -19.61
CA THR A 238 5.42 21.54 -20.55
C THR A 238 5.61 21.06 -22.00
N SER A 239 5.02 21.79 -22.94
CA SER A 239 5.14 21.59 -24.39
C SER A 239 4.69 22.89 -25.04
N ALA A 240 5.54 23.53 -25.86
CA ALA A 240 5.23 24.78 -26.54
C ALA A 240 4.22 24.58 -27.69
N SER A 241 4.20 23.38 -28.27
CA SER A 241 3.20 22.92 -29.22
C SER A 241 2.08 22.11 -28.55
N SER A 242 0.92 22.03 -29.21
CA SER A 242 -0.16 21.09 -28.90
C SER A 242 -0.17 20.00 -29.97
N PRO A 243 0.46 18.83 -29.73
CA PRO A 243 0.41 17.69 -30.65
C PRO A 243 -1.03 17.16 -30.72
N GLN A 244 -1.33 16.20 -31.60
CA GLN A 244 -2.68 15.62 -31.64
C GLN A 244 -3.05 14.91 -30.32
N ARG A 245 -2.06 14.31 -29.65
CA ARG A 245 -2.23 13.67 -28.33
C ARG A 245 -0.93 13.59 -27.52
N PHE A 246 -1.08 13.31 -26.22
CA PHE A 246 -0.02 12.81 -25.35
C PHE A 246 -0.30 11.38 -24.88
N VAL A 247 0.74 10.68 -24.43
CA VAL A 247 0.64 9.43 -23.67
C VAL A 247 1.64 9.48 -22.52
N VAL A 248 1.20 9.12 -21.32
CA VAL A 248 2.09 8.88 -20.16
C VAL A 248 2.44 7.40 -20.09
N SER A 249 3.68 7.09 -19.74
CA SER A 249 4.14 5.72 -19.52
C SER A 249 5.04 5.62 -18.29
N ALA A 250 5.03 4.46 -17.66
CA ALA A 250 5.99 4.05 -16.64
C ALA A 250 6.58 2.68 -17.04
N SER A 251 7.87 2.47 -16.79
CA SER A 251 8.55 1.21 -17.10
C SER A 251 9.49 0.80 -15.98
N TRP A 252 9.59 -0.49 -15.71
CA TRP A 252 10.46 -1.06 -14.66
C TRP A 252 11.00 -2.42 -15.08
N VAL A 253 11.94 -2.96 -14.31
CA VAL A 253 12.54 -4.28 -14.55
C VAL A 253 12.42 -5.12 -13.29
N THR A 254 11.83 -6.31 -13.41
CA THR A 254 11.70 -7.27 -12.30
C THR A 254 12.32 -8.60 -12.74
N GLY A 255 13.30 -9.12 -11.98
CA GLY A 255 13.96 -10.40 -12.32
C GLY A 255 14.63 -10.43 -13.71
N GLY A 256 15.01 -9.27 -14.26
CA GLY A 256 15.53 -9.13 -15.63
C GLY A 256 14.47 -8.98 -16.72
N ALA A 257 13.19 -9.21 -16.42
CA ALA A 257 12.09 -8.97 -17.34
C ALA A 257 11.67 -7.49 -17.34
N GLY A 258 11.49 -6.90 -18.52
CA GLY A 258 10.99 -5.55 -18.69
C GLY A 258 9.46 -5.48 -18.63
N HIS A 259 8.93 -4.56 -17.84
CA HIS A 259 7.49 -4.33 -17.66
C HIS A 259 7.15 -2.86 -17.89
N GLY A 260 5.87 -2.57 -18.13
CA GLY A 260 5.41 -1.20 -18.24
C GLY A 260 3.91 -1.02 -18.11
N TRP A 261 3.55 0.22 -17.80
CA TRP A 261 2.20 0.77 -17.73
C TRP A 261 2.10 1.96 -18.71
N ARG A 262 0.97 2.14 -19.39
CA ARG A 262 0.76 3.18 -20.39
C ARG A 262 -0.68 3.73 -20.28
N SER A 263 -0.83 5.05 -20.34
CA SER A 263 -2.15 5.68 -20.39
C SER A 263 -2.83 5.41 -21.75
N GLY A 264 -4.14 5.65 -21.81
CA GLY A 264 -4.81 5.90 -23.10
C GLY A 264 -4.29 7.20 -23.75
N ASP A 265 -4.77 7.47 -24.96
CA ASP A 265 -4.49 8.71 -25.68
C ASP A 265 -5.10 9.92 -24.93
N LEU A 266 -4.24 10.83 -24.46
CA LEU A 266 -4.64 12.07 -23.78
C LEU A 266 -4.74 13.22 -24.79
N PRO A 267 -5.68 14.18 -24.63
CA PRO A 267 -5.80 15.32 -25.55
C PRO A 267 -4.50 16.12 -25.72
N GLY A 268 -4.27 16.69 -26.91
CA GLY A 268 -3.14 17.59 -27.19
C GLY A 268 -3.01 18.83 -26.30
N SER A 269 -4.10 19.22 -25.63
CA SER A 269 -4.13 20.29 -24.62
C SER A 269 -3.68 19.83 -23.23
N ALA A 270 -3.57 18.53 -22.97
CA ALA A 270 -3.17 18.01 -21.66
C ALA A 270 -1.74 18.46 -21.29
N ARG A 271 -1.54 18.78 -20.01
CA ARG A 271 -0.24 19.15 -19.39
C ARG A 271 0.00 18.43 -18.06
N ASN A 272 -0.95 17.61 -17.62
CA ASN A 272 -0.83 16.74 -16.47
C ASN A 272 -1.70 15.47 -16.65
N PHE A 273 -1.40 14.46 -15.84
CA PHE A 273 -2.14 13.21 -15.69
C PHE A 273 -1.74 12.58 -14.35
N SER A 274 -2.64 11.83 -13.69
CA SER A 274 -2.31 11.10 -12.46
C SER A 274 -2.37 9.59 -12.73
N ILE A 275 -1.23 8.90 -12.59
CA ILE A 275 -1.21 7.44 -12.69
C ILE A 275 -1.94 6.88 -11.45
N PRO A 276 -2.99 6.05 -11.61
CA PRO A 276 -3.80 5.57 -10.49
C PRO A 276 -2.98 4.88 -9.39
N ALA A 277 -3.45 5.00 -8.15
CA ALA A 277 -2.90 4.25 -7.02
C ALA A 277 -2.94 2.73 -7.30
N GLY A 278 -1.89 2.01 -6.90
CA GLY A 278 -1.75 0.57 -7.16
C GLY A 278 -1.45 0.17 -8.61
N ALA A 279 -1.39 1.11 -9.57
CA ALA A 279 -1.02 0.80 -10.96
C ALA A 279 0.49 0.60 -11.19
N LEU A 280 1.32 0.86 -10.16
CA LEU A 280 2.77 0.76 -10.19
C LEU A 280 3.26 -0.23 -9.10
N PRO A 281 4.30 -1.01 -9.36
CA PRO A 281 4.80 -2.02 -8.42
C PRO A 281 5.42 -1.40 -7.16
N ALA A 282 5.03 -1.89 -5.99
CA ALA A 282 5.64 -1.50 -4.71
C ALA A 282 7.08 -2.01 -4.60
N GLY A 283 7.95 -1.25 -3.93
CA GLY A 283 9.35 -1.61 -3.69
C GLY A 283 10.25 -1.55 -4.94
N GLN A 284 9.82 -0.88 -6.01
CA GLN A 284 10.51 -0.82 -7.29
C GLN A 284 10.79 0.62 -7.72
N THR A 285 11.85 0.81 -8.51
CA THR A 285 12.09 2.07 -9.22
C THR A 285 11.40 2.02 -10.58
N VAL A 286 10.51 2.96 -10.85
CA VAL A 286 9.81 3.10 -12.13
C VAL A 286 10.32 4.33 -12.88
N LYS A 287 10.59 4.16 -14.17
CA LYS A 287 11.02 5.24 -15.07
C LYS A 287 9.82 5.81 -15.83
N VAL A 288 9.41 7.03 -15.49
CA VAL A 288 8.25 7.73 -16.05
C VAL A 288 8.65 8.56 -17.27
N ARG A 289 7.84 8.52 -18.34
CA ARG A 289 8.03 9.28 -19.59
C ARG A 289 6.70 9.77 -20.14
N VAL A 290 6.74 10.89 -20.86
CA VAL A 290 5.61 11.44 -21.62
C VAL A 290 6.00 11.54 -23.09
N TYR A 291 5.06 11.19 -23.95
CA TYR A 291 5.26 11.16 -25.40
C TYR A 291 4.18 11.98 -26.10
N ALA A 292 4.58 12.85 -27.02
CA ALA A 292 3.72 13.52 -27.98
C ALA A 292 3.60 12.70 -29.27
N TYR A 293 2.43 12.74 -29.92
CA TYR A 293 2.21 12.05 -31.19
C TYR A 293 1.52 12.88 -32.28
N ASN A 294 2.16 12.91 -33.45
CA ASN A 294 1.61 13.16 -34.79
C ASN A 294 0.95 11.91 -35.42
N ASP A 295 -0.34 11.87 -35.77
CA ASP A 295 -0.84 10.96 -36.81
C ASP A 295 -0.93 11.72 -38.14
N GLY A 296 -0.03 11.39 -39.06
CA GLY A 296 0.05 12.06 -40.35
C GLY A 296 -1.16 11.84 -41.25
N ALA A 297 -1.33 12.78 -42.18
CA ALA A 297 -2.39 12.72 -43.17
C ALA A 297 -2.13 11.59 -44.18
N PHE A 298 -2.98 10.56 -44.15
CA PHE A 298 -2.92 9.43 -45.07
C PHE A 298 -3.56 9.78 -46.43
N VAL A 299 -2.91 9.33 -47.51
CA VAL A 299 -3.37 9.46 -48.89
C VAL A 299 -3.06 8.17 -49.65
N GLY A 300 -3.97 7.74 -50.54
CA GLY A 300 -3.83 6.50 -51.30
C GLY A 300 -4.70 5.37 -50.75
N SER A 301 -4.19 4.15 -50.84
CA SER A 301 -4.99 2.92 -50.66
C SER A 301 -4.95 2.38 -49.22
N PHE A 302 -5.37 3.20 -48.25
CA PHE A 302 -5.33 2.89 -46.81
C PHE A 302 -6.72 2.60 -46.22
N THR A 303 -6.79 1.85 -45.12
CA THR A 303 -8.03 1.66 -44.34
C THR A 303 -8.21 2.77 -43.30
N PRO A 304 -9.46 3.15 -42.91
CA PRO A 304 -9.71 4.28 -42.01
C PRO A 304 -9.09 4.17 -40.61
N ASP A 305 -8.74 2.97 -40.15
CA ASP A 305 -8.05 2.72 -38.88
C ASP A 305 -6.53 2.95 -38.94
N SER A 306 -5.96 3.17 -40.14
CA SER A 306 -4.52 3.35 -40.33
C SER A 306 -3.96 4.53 -39.54
N ARG A 307 -2.77 4.35 -38.95
CA ARG A 307 -2.15 5.30 -38.02
C ARG A 307 -0.68 5.44 -38.32
N MET A 308 -0.12 6.63 -38.07
CA MET A 308 1.32 6.88 -38.26
C MET A 308 2.08 7.00 -36.93
N ALA A 309 1.46 7.55 -35.88
CA ALA A 309 2.02 7.62 -34.53
C ALA A 309 3.49 8.10 -34.47
N ILE A 310 3.77 9.21 -35.16
CA ILE A 310 5.06 9.92 -35.15
C ILE A 310 5.30 10.42 -33.73
N ARG A 311 6.25 9.79 -33.03
CA ARG A 311 6.46 9.91 -31.59
C ARG A 311 7.69 10.76 -31.28
N ASN A 312 7.54 11.69 -30.33
CA ASN A 312 8.69 12.33 -29.68
C ASN A 312 8.44 12.44 -28.17
N GLY A 313 9.50 12.48 -27.35
CA GLY A 313 9.35 12.59 -25.90
C GLY A 313 10.65 12.57 -25.12
N ASN A 314 10.53 12.64 -23.80
CA ASN A 314 11.65 12.72 -22.89
C ASN A 314 12.26 11.33 -22.63
N GLU A 315 13.03 10.79 -23.57
CA GLU A 315 13.52 9.40 -23.54
C GLU A 315 14.34 9.03 -22.28
N ALA A 316 15.01 10.01 -21.66
CA ALA A 316 15.69 9.83 -20.36
C ALA A 316 14.73 9.46 -19.21
N GLY A 317 13.49 9.95 -19.29
CA GLY A 317 12.47 9.82 -18.26
C GLY A 317 12.78 10.59 -16.97
N ARG A 318 12.03 10.28 -15.93
CA ARG A 318 12.40 10.54 -14.53
C ARG A 318 12.18 9.27 -13.73
N ASP A 319 13.14 8.92 -12.90
CA ASP A 319 13.05 7.75 -12.01
C ASP A 319 12.35 8.12 -10.72
N VAL A 320 11.42 7.27 -10.31
CA VAL A 320 10.57 7.40 -9.12
C VAL A 320 10.66 6.10 -8.35
N THR A 321 11.00 6.17 -7.07
CA THR A 321 11.04 4.99 -6.20
C THR A 321 9.66 4.81 -5.59
N VAL A 322 8.91 3.80 -6.06
CA VAL A 322 7.69 3.38 -5.36
C VAL A 322 8.15 2.62 -4.12
N GLN A 323 7.96 3.21 -2.96
CA GLN A 323 8.31 2.61 -1.68
C GLN A 323 7.56 1.30 -1.51
N ALA A 324 8.19 0.31 -0.86
CA ALA A 324 7.41 -0.77 -0.29
C ALA A 324 6.38 -0.17 0.69
N ALA A 325 5.20 -0.77 0.80
CA ALA A 325 4.33 -0.43 1.91
C ALA A 325 5.10 -0.66 3.21
N ALA A 326 5.04 0.29 4.15
CA ALA A 326 5.56 0.05 5.49
C ALA A 326 4.87 -1.20 6.04
N PRO A 327 5.59 -2.14 6.68
CA PRO A 327 4.95 -3.29 7.29
C PRO A 327 3.88 -2.81 8.27
N ASN A 328 2.74 -3.50 8.30
CA ASN A 328 1.71 -3.16 9.25
C ASN A 328 2.25 -3.32 10.69
N PRO A 329 1.90 -2.39 11.61
CA PRO A 329 2.22 -2.52 13.02
C PRO A 329 1.89 -3.94 13.52
N PRO A 330 2.84 -4.68 14.11
CA PRO A 330 2.58 -6.04 14.56
C PRO A 330 1.58 -6.06 15.71
N ALA A 331 0.78 -7.12 15.78
CA ALA A 331 0.24 -7.55 17.06
C ALA A 331 1.37 -8.13 17.92
N VAL A 332 1.28 -7.95 19.23
CA VAL A 332 2.34 -8.31 20.18
C VAL A 332 1.75 -9.07 21.37
N SER A 333 2.51 -10.03 21.86
CA SER A 333 2.37 -10.62 23.19
C SER A 333 3.75 -10.58 23.83
N TRP A 334 3.93 -9.85 24.93
CA TRP A 334 5.24 -9.63 25.54
C TRP A 334 5.18 -9.64 27.06
N GLY A 335 6.28 -10.00 27.71
CA GLY A 335 6.37 -9.99 29.17
C GLY A 335 5.41 -10.99 29.83
N ASP A 336 4.71 -10.56 30.89
CA ASP A 336 3.75 -11.38 31.64
C ASP A 336 2.31 -11.32 31.09
N PRO A 337 2.02 -12.13 30.07
CA PRO A 337 1.87 -11.58 28.72
C PRO A 337 0.91 -10.37 28.64
N HIS A 338 1.49 -9.17 28.58
CA HIS A 338 0.82 -8.00 28.04
C HIS A 338 0.54 -8.20 26.55
N LEU A 339 -0.65 -7.79 26.07
CA LEU A 339 -1.04 -7.94 24.67
C LEU A 339 -1.25 -6.60 23.96
N MET A 340 -1.04 -6.61 22.65
CA MET A 340 -1.41 -5.56 21.70
C MET A 340 -2.02 -6.22 20.45
N THR A 341 -3.21 -5.80 20.05
CA THR A 341 -3.94 -6.35 18.88
C THR A 341 -3.35 -5.90 17.55
N LEU A 342 -3.85 -6.49 16.47
CA LEU A 342 -3.46 -6.14 15.09
C LEU A 342 -3.82 -4.69 14.73
N ASP A 343 -4.86 -4.13 15.36
CA ASP A 343 -5.25 -2.71 15.21
C ASP A 343 -4.66 -1.77 16.28
N GLN A 344 -3.77 -2.30 17.13
CA GLN A 344 -2.95 -1.60 18.13
C GLN A 344 -3.66 -1.20 19.42
N THR A 345 -4.64 -2.00 19.84
CA THR A 345 -5.30 -1.89 21.15
C THR A 345 -4.54 -2.72 22.18
N ALA A 346 -4.10 -2.10 23.27
CA ALA A 346 -3.40 -2.76 24.36
C ALA A 346 -4.36 -3.43 25.35
N MET A 347 -4.05 -4.64 25.81
CA MET A 347 -4.88 -5.43 26.74
C MET A 347 -4.03 -6.15 27.77
N GLU A 348 -4.47 -6.21 29.04
CA GLU A 348 -3.92 -7.11 30.05
C GLU A 348 -4.58 -8.48 29.90
N PHE A 349 -3.80 -9.54 29.69
CA PHE A 349 -4.36 -10.87 29.47
C PHE A 349 -3.57 -11.95 30.21
N GLN A 350 -3.60 -11.85 31.54
CA GLN A 350 -2.96 -12.77 32.49
C GLN A 350 -3.66 -14.14 32.57
N ALA A 351 -4.20 -14.68 31.46
CA ALA A 351 -4.89 -15.96 31.46
C ALA A 351 -3.89 -17.15 31.49
N VAL A 352 -4.38 -18.36 31.81
CA VAL A 352 -3.58 -19.60 31.77
C VAL A 352 -4.32 -20.67 30.98
N GLY A 353 -3.63 -21.26 30.01
CA GLY A 353 -4.23 -22.17 29.03
C GLY A 353 -3.57 -22.12 27.65
N GLU A 354 -4.26 -22.70 26.68
CA GLU A 354 -3.86 -22.66 25.26
C GLU A 354 -4.88 -21.82 24.47
N PHE A 355 -4.44 -20.77 23.79
CA PHE A 355 -5.31 -19.75 23.18
C PHE A 355 -5.01 -19.54 21.69
N ASP A 356 -6.05 -19.27 20.90
CA ASP A 356 -5.93 -18.80 19.50
C ASP A 356 -5.66 -17.28 19.47
N LEU A 357 -4.39 -16.90 19.37
CA LEU A 357 -4.02 -15.49 19.22
C LEU A 357 -4.54 -14.91 17.91
N THR A 358 -4.49 -15.70 16.82
CA THR A 358 -5.05 -15.35 15.52
C THR A 358 -5.39 -16.60 14.73
N GLN A 359 -6.54 -16.60 14.07
CA GLN A 359 -6.90 -17.55 13.01
C GLN A 359 -7.47 -16.79 11.81
N SER A 360 -7.14 -17.25 10.62
CA SER A 360 -7.76 -16.84 9.37
C SER A 360 -9.24 -17.26 9.31
N VAL A 361 -10.03 -16.54 8.53
CA VAL A 361 -11.40 -16.93 8.16
C VAL A 361 -11.51 -17.45 6.72
N THR A 362 -10.39 -17.46 5.98
CA THR A 362 -10.36 -17.80 4.54
C THR A 362 -9.46 -18.99 4.19
N ASP A 363 -8.56 -19.40 5.08
CA ASP A 363 -7.61 -20.51 4.91
C ASP A 363 -7.18 -21.07 6.30
N ASP A 364 -6.15 -21.92 6.34
CA ASP A 364 -5.68 -22.61 7.56
C ASP A 364 -4.65 -21.81 8.38
N PHE A 365 -4.31 -20.57 8.00
CA PHE A 365 -3.35 -19.76 8.74
C PHE A 365 -3.81 -19.49 10.17
N ARG A 366 -2.99 -19.88 11.16
CA ARG A 366 -3.34 -19.82 12.59
C ARG A 366 -2.09 -19.74 13.47
N VAL A 367 -2.20 -18.97 14.56
CA VAL A 367 -1.16 -18.78 15.58
C VAL A 367 -1.79 -18.97 16.96
N GLN A 368 -1.17 -19.82 17.77
CA GLN A 368 -1.58 -20.15 19.13
C GLN A 368 -0.46 -19.86 20.12
N ALA A 369 -0.83 -19.51 21.36
CA ALA A 369 0.10 -19.41 22.48
C ALA A 369 -0.38 -20.21 23.69
N ARG A 370 0.57 -20.79 24.43
CA ARG A 370 0.36 -21.50 25.70
C ARG A 370 0.86 -20.62 26.83
N GLN A 371 -0.04 -20.18 27.69
CA GLN A 371 0.25 -19.34 28.85
C GLN A 371 0.23 -20.18 30.13
N ARG A 372 1.21 -19.98 31.01
CA ARG A 372 1.36 -20.69 32.29
C ARG A 372 1.71 -19.70 33.41
N PRO A 373 1.38 -19.97 34.68
CA PRO A 373 1.76 -19.11 35.79
C PRO A 373 3.27 -18.86 35.84
N TRP A 374 3.69 -17.64 36.21
CA TRP A 374 5.10 -17.37 36.51
C TRP A 374 5.44 -17.96 37.89
N GLY A 375 6.25 -19.03 37.90
CA GLY A 375 6.63 -19.73 39.13
C GLY A 375 5.41 -20.28 39.88
N SER A 376 5.16 -19.75 41.08
CA SER A 376 3.99 -20.06 41.93
C SER A 376 2.99 -18.90 42.03
N SER A 377 3.05 -17.92 41.13
CA SER A 377 2.09 -16.81 41.07
C SER A 377 0.67 -17.31 40.81
N THR A 378 -0.34 -16.61 41.34
CA THR A 378 -1.77 -16.84 41.03
C THR A 378 -2.37 -15.70 40.20
N VAL A 379 -1.58 -14.67 39.86
CA VAL A 379 -2.06 -13.42 39.23
C VAL A 379 -1.30 -13.01 37.97
N VAL A 380 -0.09 -13.53 37.73
CA VAL A 380 0.69 -13.28 36.51
C VAL A 380 1.13 -14.57 35.81
N SER A 381 0.96 -14.61 34.49
CA SER A 381 1.32 -15.73 33.63
C SER A 381 2.41 -15.34 32.65
N VAL A 382 2.93 -16.28 31.86
CA VAL A 382 3.88 -16.02 30.75
C VAL A 382 3.60 -16.96 29.59
N ASN A 383 3.92 -16.54 28.36
CA ASN A 383 3.93 -17.48 27.23
C ASN A 383 5.09 -18.48 27.41
N THR A 384 4.77 -19.77 27.32
CA THR A 384 5.73 -20.88 27.42
C THR A 384 5.82 -21.71 26.14
N ALA A 385 4.87 -21.57 25.22
CA ALA A 385 5.00 -22.03 23.85
C ALA A 385 4.22 -21.12 22.89
N VAL A 386 4.71 -20.96 21.67
CA VAL A 386 4.01 -20.29 20.56
C VAL A 386 4.08 -21.22 19.35
N ALA A 387 2.93 -21.52 18.74
CA ALA A 387 2.81 -22.53 17.69
C ALA A 387 1.93 -22.07 16.52
N THR A 388 2.23 -22.62 15.34
CA THR A 388 1.55 -22.35 14.07
C THR A 388 1.64 -23.60 13.16
N ARG A 389 1.04 -23.54 11.97
CA ARG A 389 1.19 -24.58 10.93
C ARG A 389 1.88 -23.98 9.71
N MET A 390 2.93 -24.63 9.23
CA MET A 390 3.69 -24.22 8.04
C MET A 390 3.79 -25.42 7.09
N ASN A 391 3.37 -25.27 5.83
CA ASN A 391 3.31 -26.35 4.84
C ASN A 391 2.72 -27.67 5.40
N GLY A 392 1.58 -27.58 6.10
CA GLY A 392 0.91 -28.72 6.75
C GLY A 392 1.54 -29.21 8.07
N GLN A 393 2.80 -28.86 8.37
CA GLN A 393 3.49 -29.28 9.60
C GLN A 393 3.20 -28.36 10.77
N LYS A 394 3.00 -28.91 11.98
CA LYS A 394 3.09 -28.12 13.22
C LYS A 394 4.51 -27.56 13.36
N VAL A 395 4.61 -26.27 13.68
CA VAL A 395 5.87 -25.59 13.98
C VAL A 395 5.65 -24.75 15.23
N GLY A 396 6.50 -24.91 16.24
CA GLY A 396 6.38 -24.10 17.46
C GLY A 396 7.69 -23.95 18.22
N VAL A 397 7.81 -22.86 18.95
CA VAL A 397 8.94 -22.55 19.84
C VAL A 397 8.46 -22.73 21.28
N TYR A 398 9.26 -23.42 22.10
CA TYR A 398 8.94 -23.79 23.47
C TYR A 398 10.01 -23.24 24.41
N ALA A 399 9.59 -22.59 25.51
CA ALA A 399 10.49 -22.06 26.53
C ALA A 399 11.16 -23.19 27.34
N GLY A 400 12.30 -22.88 27.97
CA GLY A 400 13.05 -23.80 28.84
C GLY A 400 13.71 -24.98 28.11
N MET A 401 13.80 -24.92 26.78
CA MET A 401 14.09 -26.07 25.92
C MET A 401 15.22 -25.79 24.93
N ILE A 402 16.08 -26.79 24.71
CA ILE A 402 17.18 -26.74 23.75
C ILE A 402 17.20 -28.05 22.92
N PRO A 403 17.13 -27.98 21.58
CA PRO A 403 16.64 -26.86 20.78
C PRO A 403 15.20 -26.45 21.17
N ALA A 404 14.87 -25.16 21.04
CA ALA A 404 13.54 -24.64 21.42
C ALA A 404 12.47 -24.84 20.33
N LEU A 405 12.89 -24.88 19.07
CA LEU A 405 12.03 -25.10 17.91
C LEU A 405 11.68 -26.59 17.78
N ARG A 406 10.39 -26.88 17.61
CA ARG A 406 9.84 -28.21 17.27
C ARG A 406 9.09 -28.17 15.95
N ILE A 407 9.29 -29.18 15.10
CA ILE A 407 8.66 -29.31 13.78
C ILE A 407 8.01 -30.69 13.60
N GLY A 408 6.87 -30.72 12.92
CA GLY A 408 6.09 -31.91 12.59
C GLY A 408 5.16 -32.36 13.71
N GLU A 409 4.25 -33.29 13.42
CA GLU A 409 3.26 -33.79 14.40
C GLU A 409 3.89 -34.48 15.62
N ALA A 410 5.06 -35.10 15.45
CA ALA A 410 5.86 -35.66 16.55
C ALA A 410 6.72 -34.62 17.30
N GLY A 411 6.75 -33.36 16.84
CA GLY A 411 7.50 -32.26 17.46
C GLY A 411 9.01 -32.49 17.57
N VAL A 412 9.64 -32.92 16.47
CA VAL A 412 11.10 -33.13 16.40
C VAL A 412 11.80 -31.82 16.76
N ARG A 413 12.71 -31.85 17.75
CA ARG A 413 13.50 -30.69 18.16
C ARG A 413 14.55 -30.39 17.09
N THR A 414 14.57 -29.17 16.58
CA THR A 414 15.35 -28.80 15.40
C THR A 414 16.19 -27.55 15.65
N ASN A 415 17.47 -27.59 15.31
CA ASN A 415 18.32 -26.40 15.24
C ASN A 415 18.10 -25.66 13.91
N VAL A 416 18.04 -24.34 13.93
CA VAL A 416 18.00 -23.54 12.70
C VAL A 416 19.44 -23.30 12.21
N PRO A 417 19.83 -23.76 11.01
CA PRO A 417 21.19 -23.58 10.51
C PRO A 417 21.43 -22.15 10.02
N ALA A 418 22.70 -21.79 9.80
CA ALA A 418 23.05 -20.57 9.09
C ALA A 418 22.46 -20.59 7.67
N GLY A 419 21.53 -19.67 7.38
CA GLY A 419 20.72 -19.67 6.15
C GLY A 419 19.24 -20.05 6.37
N GLY A 420 18.87 -20.57 7.54
CA GLY A 420 17.50 -20.95 7.87
C GLY A 420 17.05 -22.31 7.35
N LEU A 421 15.84 -22.70 7.71
CA LEU A 421 15.13 -23.88 7.25
C LEU A 421 14.10 -23.46 6.19
N ASP A 422 14.16 -24.06 5.01
CA ASP A 422 13.07 -24.05 4.03
C ASP A 422 12.15 -25.24 4.34
N LEU A 423 10.86 -24.98 4.57
CA LEU A 423 9.84 -26.01 4.82
C LEU A 423 9.03 -26.34 3.56
N GLY A 424 9.36 -25.73 2.41
CA GLY A 424 8.65 -25.86 1.15
C GLY A 424 7.45 -24.90 1.03
N GLY A 425 6.95 -24.75 -0.20
CA GLY A 425 5.78 -23.88 -0.47
C GLY A 425 6.00 -22.39 -0.20
N GLY A 426 7.24 -21.94 -0.01
CA GLY A 426 7.56 -20.56 0.40
C GLY A 426 7.52 -20.32 1.92
N HIS A 427 7.32 -21.37 2.73
CA HIS A 427 7.43 -21.29 4.19
C HIS A 427 8.88 -21.41 4.63
N ARG A 428 9.35 -20.48 5.47
CA ARG A 428 10.75 -20.47 5.95
C ARG A 428 10.84 -20.16 7.44
N VAL A 429 11.77 -20.82 8.12
CA VAL A 429 12.13 -20.49 9.52
C VAL A 429 13.57 -20.01 9.55
N THR A 430 13.81 -18.82 10.09
CA THR A 430 15.14 -18.27 10.34
C THR A 430 15.33 -18.00 11.83
N GLN A 431 16.58 -17.89 12.28
CA GLN A 431 16.91 -17.56 13.66
C GLN A 431 18.04 -16.53 13.68
N SER A 432 17.88 -15.49 14.50
CA SER A 432 18.91 -14.49 14.79
C SER A 432 18.99 -14.30 16.29
N GLY A 433 20.11 -14.72 16.90
CA GLY A 433 20.24 -14.78 18.35
C GLY A 433 19.15 -15.67 18.97
N ASN A 434 18.31 -15.08 19.82
CA ASN A 434 17.17 -15.73 20.47
C ASN A 434 15.82 -15.53 19.75
N VAL A 435 15.79 -14.80 18.63
CA VAL A 435 14.57 -14.55 17.84
C VAL A 435 14.44 -15.59 16.72
N TYR A 436 13.32 -16.29 16.69
CA TYR A 436 12.90 -17.18 15.60
C TYR A 436 11.90 -16.43 14.71
N THR A 437 12.16 -16.33 13.41
CA THR A 437 11.28 -15.66 12.45
C THR A 437 10.72 -16.69 11.46
N LEU A 438 9.40 -16.82 11.45
CA LEU A 438 8.62 -17.72 10.62
C LEU A 438 7.95 -16.88 9.52
N ASP A 439 8.44 -17.03 8.29
CA ASP A 439 7.93 -16.36 7.08
C ASP A 439 6.95 -17.28 6.33
N PHE A 440 5.86 -16.69 5.84
CA PHE A 440 4.79 -17.39 5.12
C PHE A 440 4.66 -16.87 3.68
N PRO A 441 4.20 -17.69 2.72
CA PRO A 441 4.10 -17.30 1.31
C PRO A 441 3.09 -16.18 1.02
N GLY A 442 2.13 -15.92 1.92
CA GLY A 442 1.21 -14.79 1.81
C GLY A 442 1.81 -13.44 2.22
N GLY A 443 3.01 -13.45 2.83
CA GLY A 443 3.66 -12.26 3.38
C GLY A 443 3.42 -12.05 4.88
N GLU A 444 2.76 -12.99 5.56
CA GLU A 444 2.68 -13.02 7.02
C GLU A 444 4.06 -13.31 7.63
N ARG A 445 4.35 -12.70 8.78
CA ARG A 445 5.59 -12.93 9.53
C ARG A 445 5.30 -13.04 11.01
N LEU A 446 5.63 -14.19 11.59
CA LEU A 446 5.59 -14.42 13.04
C LEU A 446 7.03 -14.45 13.57
N ALA A 447 7.39 -13.49 14.42
CA ALA A 447 8.64 -13.49 15.17
C ALA A 447 8.38 -13.93 16.61
N ILE A 448 9.21 -14.83 17.14
CA ILE A 448 9.11 -15.36 18.51
C ILE A 448 10.47 -15.15 19.19
N THR A 449 10.51 -14.31 20.21
CA THR A 449 11.71 -14.05 21.01
C THR A 449 11.74 -15.03 22.18
N ASN A 450 12.79 -15.84 22.29
CA ASN A 450 12.96 -16.77 23.40
C ASN A 450 13.81 -16.13 24.51
N ASN A 451 13.18 -15.74 25.61
CA ASN A 451 13.84 -15.13 26.77
C ASN A 451 14.32 -16.18 27.81
N GLY A 452 14.41 -17.44 27.39
CA GLY A 452 14.81 -18.58 28.22
C GLY A 452 13.61 -19.20 28.93
N ALA A 453 13.07 -18.51 29.94
CA ALA A 453 11.95 -19.01 30.76
C ALA A 453 10.56 -18.66 30.19
N TYR A 454 10.49 -17.65 29.32
CA TYR A 454 9.26 -17.15 28.70
C TYR A 454 9.52 -16.75 27.23
N LEU A 455 8.45 -16.51 26.48
CA LEU A 455 8.48 -16.12 25.07
C LEU A 455 7.72 -14.80 24.83
N ASP A 456 8.25 -13.94 23.97
CA ASP A 456 7.47 -12.87 23.35
C ASP A 456 7.09 -13.28 21.92
N ALA A 457 5.92 -12.87 21.44
CA ALA A 457 5.43 -13.15 20.09
C ALA A 457 5.01 -11.87 19.37
N ARG A 458 5.35 -11.76 18.08
CA ARG A 458 5.02 -10.61 17.21
C ARG A 458 4.52 -11.10 15.87
N LEU A 459 3.30 -10.71 15.49
CA LEU A 459 2.69 -11.08 14.22
C LEU A 459 2.45 -9.84 13.36
N THR A 460 3.16 -9.76 12.22
CA THR A 460 2.90 -8.79 11.16
C THR A 460 2.08 -9.47 10.05
N LEU A 461 0.97 -8.83 9.65
CA LEU A 461 0.12 -9.29 8.56
C LEU A 461 0.16 -8.34 7.35
N PRO A 462 0.10 -8.87 6.11
CA PRO A 462 -0.07 -8.07 4.90
C PRO A 462 -1.50 -7.50 4.82
N ASP A 463 -1.71 -6.40 4.09
CA ASP A 463 -3.04 -5.79 3.93
C ASP A 463 -4.10 -6.76 3.35
N ALA A 464 -3.68 -7.80 2.63
CA ALA A 464 -4.54 -8.87 2.13
C ALA A 464 -5.29 -9.66 3.22
N ARG A 465 -4.86 -9.54 4.49
CA ARG A 465 -5.50 -10.15 5.67
C ARG A 465 -6.48 -9.24 6.41
N ARG A 466 -6.64 -7.97 6.02
CA ARG A 466 -7.52 -7.02 6.73
C ARG A 466 -8.96 -7.51 6.78
N GLY A 467 -9.56 -7.53 7.97
CA GLY A 467 -10.90 -8.05 8.23
C GLY A 467 -11.08 -9.54 7.89
N ARG A 468 -9.99 -10.30 7.70
CA ARG A 468 -10.00 -11.74 7.32
C ARG A 468 -9.33 -12.63 8.36
N VAL A 469 -9.12 -12.10 9.55
CA VAL A 469 -8.61 -12.82 10.71
C VAL A 469 -9.49 -12.55 11.92
N ARG A 470 -9.35 -13.37 12.96
CA ARG A 470 -9.99 -13.19 14.27
C ARG A 470 -9.19 -13.92 15.34
N GLY A 471 -9.17 -13.43 16.58
CA GLY A 471 -8.50 -14.09 17.70
C GLY A 471 -8.38 -13.15 18.89
N VAL A 472 -7.54 -13.53 19.87
CA VAL A 472 -7.19 -12.63 20.99
C VAL A 472 -6.55 -11.32 20.50
N TRP A 473 -5.87 -11.33 19.35
CA TRP A 473 -5.30 -10.15 18.71
C TRP A 473 -6.27 -9.37 17.78
N GLY A 474 -7.58 -9.54 17.94
CA GLY A 474 -8.57 -8.77 17.19
C GLY A 474 -8.87 -9.31 15.79
N ASN A 475 -9.42 -8.44 14.91
CA ASN A 475 -9.88 -8.82 13.56
C ASN A 475 -9.12 -8.13 12.39
N PHE A 476 -8.26 -7.15 12.70
CA PHE A 476 -7.45 -6.41 11.74
C PHE A 476 -8.28 -5.62 10.71
N ASP A 477 -9.39 -5.00 11.13
CA ASP A 477 -10.21 -4.15 10.27
C ASP A 477 -9.80 -2.66 10.29
N GLY A 478 -8.97 -2.26 11.25
CA GLY A 478 -8.48 -0.88 11.44
C GLY A 478 -9.17 -0.09 12.55
N VAL A 479 -10.14 -0.68 13.25
CA VAL A 479 -10.89 -0.06 14.35
C VAL A 479 -10.38 -0.60 15.70
N THR A 480 -10.02 0.29 16.63
CA THR A 480 -9.51 -0.13 17.95
C THR A 480 -10.62 -0.53 18.92
N THR A 481 -11.78 0.11 18.80
CA THR A 481 -12.87 0.01 19.79
C THR A 481 -13.70 -1.27 19.71
N ASN A 482 -13.51 -2.09 18.66
CA ASN A 482 -14.20 -3.36 18.47
C ASN A 482 -13.27 -4.58 18.60
N ASP A 483 -12.01 -4.43 18.99
CA ASP A 483 -11.03 -5.52 19.05
C ASP A 483 -11.41 -6.69 19.99
N LEU A 484 -12.22 -6.43 21.03
CA LEU A 484 -12.63 -7.43 22.02
C LEU A 484 -13.83 -8.25 21.54
N ILE A 485 -13.67 -8.91 20.40
CA ILE A 485 -14.66 -9.83 19.83
C ILE A 485 -14.44 -11.23 20.41
N THR A 486 -15.48 -11.83 20.99
CA THR A 486 -15.51 -13.25 21.33
C THR A 486 -15.47 -14.14 20.08
N ARG A 487 -15.11 -15.43 20.21
CA ARG A 487 -15.10 -16.38 19.08
C ARG A 487 -16.44 -16.47 18.31
N VAL A 488 -17.56 -16.21 18.99
CA VAL A 488 -18.92 -16.23 18.43
C VAL A 488 -19.37 -14.89 17.80
N GLY A 489 -18.52 -13.85 17.84
CA GLY A 489 -18.79 -12.57 17.19
C GLY A 489 -19.41 -11.48 18.09
N ALA A 490 -19.61 -11.75 19.38
CA ALA A 490 -20.07 -10.71 20.32
C ALA A 490 -18.89 -9.84 20.78
N THR A 491 -18.98 -8.52 20.60
CA THR A 491 -18.00 -7.53 21.03
C THR A 491 -18.25 -7.08 22.47
N LEU A 492 -17.19 -6.98 23.28
CA LEU A 492 -17.21 -6.38 24.60
C LEU A 492 -16.66 -4.95 24.55
N SER A 493 -17.36 -4.00 25.16
CA SER A 493 -16.94 -2.60 25.22
C SER A 493 -16.03 -2.33 26.42
N SER A 494 -15.04 -1.46 26.23
CA SER A 494 -14.23 -0.88 27.32
C SER A 494 -15.03 0.22 28.06
N PRO A 495 -15.01 0.30 29.41
CA PRO A 495 -14.30 -0.59 30.34
C PRO A 495 -15.01 -1.94 30.54
N VAL A 496 -14.23 -3.02 30.58
CA VAL A 496 -14.69 -4.41 30.68
C VAL A 496 -14.46 -4.96 32.10
N THR A 497 -15.38 -5.76 32.64
CA THR A 497 -15.13 -6.39 33.95
C THR A 497 -14.06 -7.48 33.85
N PRO A 498 -13.27 -7.75 34.90
CA PRO A 498 -12.34 -8.89 34.89
C PRO A 498 -13.05 -10.23 34.60
N ALA A 499 -14.28 -10.40 35.10
CA ALA A 499 -15.09 -11.58 34.85
C ALA A 499 -15.45 -11.75 33.35
N ASP A 500 -15.78 -10.66 32.66
CA ASP A 500 -16.05 -10.70 31.23
C ASP A 500 -14.76 -10.88 30.40
N LEU A 501 -13.67 -10.23 30.79
CA LEU A 501 -12.40 -10.32 30.07
C LEU A 501 -11.83 -11.75 30.07
N TYR A 502 -11.77 -12.39 31.23
CA TYR A 502 -11.25 -13.76 31.34
C TYR A 502 -12.34 -14.82 31.10
N GLY A 503 -13.50 -14.65 31.74
CA GLY A 503 -14.59 -15.61 31.74
C GLY A 503 -15.40 -15.68 30.43
N THR A 504 -15.62 -14.54 29.77
CA THR A 504 -16.37 -14.45 28.50
C THR A 504 -15.43 -14.41 27.30
N PHE A 505 -14.55 -13.40 27.21
CA PHE A 505 -13.65 -13.22 26.06
C PHE A 505 -12.53 -14.26 26.04
N GLY A 506 -11.73 -14.37 27.11
CA GLY A 506 -10.57 -15.27 27.18
C GLY A 506 -10.93 -16.74 26.99
N ASN A 507 -11.96 -17.21 27.71
CA ASN A 507 -12.47 -18.58 27.53
C ASN A 507 -13.03 -18.83 26.13
N SER A 508 -13.65 -17.83 25.46
CA SER A 508 -14.08 -18.02 24.08
C SER A 508 -12.91 -18.28 23.12
N TRP A 509 -11.71 -17.76 23.43
CA TRP A 509 -10.50 -17.90 22.62
C TRP A 509 -9.58 -19.06 22.99
N ARG A 510 -9.90 -19.86 24.00
CA ARG A 510 -9.21 -21.15 24.24
C ARG A 510 -9.27 -22.03 22.99
N VAL A 511 -8.21 -22.78 22.73
CA VAL A 511 -8.15 -23.72 21.60
C VAL A 511 -9.32 -24.72 21.73
N PRO A 512 -10.19 -24.88 20.72
CA PRO A 512 -11.46 -25.61 20.89
C PRO A 512 -11.34 -27.11 21.17
N GLY A 513 -10.24 -27.73 20.75
CA GLY A 513 -10.08 -29.18 20.78
C GLY A 513 -8.67 -29.64 20.43
N ALA A 514 -8.40 -30.91 20.70
CA ALA A 514 -7.09 -31.52 20.48
C ALA A 514 -6.71 -31.63 18.98
N ALA A 515 -7.71 -31.68 18.07
CA ALA A 515 -7.48 -31.70 16.62
C ALA A 515 -7.04 -30.33 16.08
N GLU A 516 -7.53 -29.27 16.73
CA GLU A 516 -7.22 -27.87 16.45
C GLU A 516 -5.93 -27.37 17.14
N SER A 517 -5.39 -28.13 18.09
CA SER A 517 -4.14 -27.79 18.78
C SER A 517 -2.94 -27.95 17.87
N LEU A 518 -2.18 -26.88 17.72
CA LEU A 518 -0.90 -26.81 17.00
C LEU A 518 0.28 -27.16 17.91
N PHE A 519 0.04 -27.41 19.20
CA PHE A 519 1.06 -27.82 20.13
C PHE A 519 1.41 -29.30 20.01
N VAL A 520 2.61 -29.63 20.50
CA VAL A 520 3.08 -30.98 20.77
C VAL A 520 3.30 -31.10 22.27
N TYR A 521 2.89 -32.24 22.81
CA TYR A 521 2.87 -32.51 24.25
C TYR A 521 3.96 -33.53 24.57
N ASP A 522 4.76 -33.26 25.60
CA ASP A 522 5.74 -34.23 26.12
C ASP A 522 5.06 -35.28 27.00
N GLU A 523 5.82 -36.30 27.42
CA GLU A 523 5.32 -37.35 28.32
C GLU A 523 4.66 -36.75 29.57
N GLY A 524 3.46 -37.25 29.91
CA GLY A 524 2.64 -36.71 31.00
C GLY A 524 1.88 -35.42 30.68
N GLN A 525 2.14 -34.75 29.56
CA GLN A 525 1.38 -33.58 29.10
C GLN A 525 0.24 -33.98 28.15
N ARG A 526 -0.80 -33.16 28.08
CA ARG A 526 -1.94 -33.34 27.17
C ARG A 526 -2.65 -32.03 26.87
N PHE A 527 -3.43 -32.01 25.79
CA PHE A 527 -4.42 -30.95 25.53
C PHE A 527 -5.36 -30.78 26.73
N GLY A 528 -5.71 -29.52 27.03
CA GLY A 528 -6.49 -29.14 28.22
C GLY A 528 -5.77 -29.41 29.56
N GLY A 529 -4.51 -29.86 29.56
CA GLY A 529 -3.70 -30.04 30.76
C GLY A 529 -3.01 -28.76 31.25
N PHE A 530 -3.12 -27.67 30.48
CA PHE A 530 -2.58 -26.35 30.81
C PHE A 530 -3.67 -25.31 31.13
N ASP A 531 -4.95 -25.67 30.97
CA ASP A 531 -6.05 -24.75 31.20
C ASP A 531 -6.32 -24.60 32.70
N ASP A 532 -6.31 -23.36 33.17
CA ASP A 532 -6.88 -22.97 34.46
C ASP A 532 -7.95 -21.90 34.20
N LEU A 533 -9.19 -22.19 34.59
CA LEU A 533 -10.34 -21.29 34.43
C LEU A 533 -10.49 -20.31 35.61
N ALA A 534 -9.78 -20.56 36.72
CA ALA A 534 -9.76 -19.70 37.90
C ALA A 534 -8.57 -18.72 37.91
N PHE A 535 -7.72 -18.77 36.88
CA PHE A 535 -6.56 -17.90 36.72
C PHE A 535 -6.88 -16.74 35.75
N PRO A 536 -6.52 -15.49 36.09
CA PRO A 536 -5.86 -15.06 37.32
C PRO A 536 -6.85 -14.99 38.50
N SER A 537 -6.39 -15.30 39.70
CA SER A 537 -7.25 -15.32 40.91
C SER A 537 -7.79 -13.94 41.29
N ALA A 538 -7.10 -12.89 40.86
CA ALA A 538 -7.47 -11.48 40.91
C ALA A 538 -6.64 -10.73 39.84
N PRO A 539 -7.04 -9.53 39.37
CA PRO A 539 -6.15 -8.73 38.53
C PRO A 539 -4.89 -8.36 39.31
N ALA A 540 -3.75 -8.29 38.60
CA ALA A 540 -2.45 -8.04 39.19
C ALA A 540 -2.36 -6.68 39.93
N VAL A 541 -1.56 -6.64 41.00
CA VAL A 541 -1.31 -5.42 41.79
C VAL A 541 0.16 -5.35 42.17
N VAL A 542 0.85 -4.28 41.77
CA VAL A 542 2.23 -4.04 42.17
C VAL A 542 2.29 -3.61 43.64
N PRO A 543 3.05 -4.30 44.52
CA PRO A 543 3.23 -3.87 45.90
C PRO A 543 3.93 -2.50 45.95
N ALA A 544 3.44 -1.59 46.80
CA ALA A 544 3.95 -0.21 46.87
C ALA A 544 5.46 -0.10 47.15
N GLY A 545 6.05 -1.08 47.85
CA GLY A 545 7.50 -1.14 48.10
C GLY A 545 8.35 -1.60 46.91
N ALA A 546 7.75 -2.24 45.89
CA ALA A 546 8.46 -2.76 44.72
C ALA A 546 8.45 -1.79 43.53
N ALA A 547 7.38 -0.99 43.38
CA ALA A 547 7.14 -0.13 42.23
C ALA A 547 8.32 0.78 41.86
N ALA A 548 8.91 1.50 42.83
CA ALA A 548 9.98 2.45 42.55
C ALA A 548 11.28 1.81 42.03
N GLY A 549 11.61 0.59 42.49
CA GLY A 549 12.78 -0.16 42.00
C GLY A 549 12.56 -0.75 40.60
N ALA A 550 11.35 -1.21 40.33
CA ALA A 550 10.94 -1.66 39.00
C ALA A 550 10.93 -0.50 38.00
N GLU A 551 10.37 0.66 38.36
CA GLU A 551 10.33 1.84 37.49
C GLU A 551 11.73 2.33 37.11
N ALA A 552 12.66 2.38 38.08
CA ALA A 552 14.06 2.73 37.83
C ALA A 552 14.71 1.76 36.82
N THR A 553 14.42 0.47 36.92
CA THR A 553 14.90 -0.58 36.00
C THR A 553 14.32 -0.39 34.59
N CYS A 554 13.02 -0.13 34.49
CA CYS A 554 12.32 0.10 33.22
C CYS A 554 12.79 1.36 32.49
N ARG A 555 12.97 2.47 33.23
CA ARG A 555 13.53 3.70 32.66
C ARG A 555 14.98 3.52 32.23
N ALA A 556 15.78 2.74 32.96
CA ALA A 556 17.15 2.40 32.56
C ALA A 556 17.20 1.53 31.29
N ALA A 557 16.18 0.70 31.04
CA ALA A 557 16.00 -0.03 29.78
C ALA A 557 15.48 0.84 28.62
N GLY A 558 15.21 2.13 28.84
CA GLY A 558 14.74 3.07 27.81
C GLY A 558 13.22 3.17 27.65
N VAL A 559 12.44 2.52 28.53
CA VAL A 559 10.97 2.59 28.48
C VAL A 559 10.50 3.97 28.94
N THR A 560 9.90 4.74 28.02
CA THR A 560 9.48 6.13 28.25
C THR A 560 8.00 6.41 27.98
N ASP A 561 7.33 5.58 27.19
CA ASP A 561 5.88 5.67 27.01
C ASP A 561 5.16 5.32 28.32
N PRO A 562 4.14 6.09 28.77
CA PRO A 562 3.50 5.85 30.06
C PRO A 562 2.83 4.48 30.21
N LEU A 563 2.23 3.94 29.13
CA LEU A 563 1.54 2.65 29.18
C LEU A 563 2.55 1.50 29.15
N LEU A 564 3.58 1.59 28.31
CA LEU A 564 4.66 0.60 28.30
C LEU A 564 5.47 0.61 29.61
N LEU A 565 5.59 1.77 30.26
CA LEU A 565 6.27 1.90 31.54
C LEU A 565 5.47 1.25 32.68
N ASP A 566 4.16 1.51 32.77
CA ASP A 566 3.27 0.89 33.76
C ASP A 566 3.26 -0.64 33.66
N ARG A 567 3.23 -1.14 32.42
CA ARG A 567 3.40 -2.56 32.08
C ARG A 567 4.75 -3.10 32.51
N CYS A 568 5.84 -2.46 32.10
CA CYS A 568 7.18 -2.83 32.51
C CYS A 568 7.38 -2.85 34.04
N VAL A 569 6.75 -1.91 34.77
CA VAL A 569 6.78 -1.87 36.24
C VAL A 569 6.06 -3.09 36.82
N THR A 570 4.92 -3.49 36.24
CA THR A 570 4.18 -4.69 36.60
C THR A 570 5.02 -5.95 36.37
N ASP A 571 5.49 -6.14 35.12
CA ASP A 571 6.45 -7.15 34.66
C ASP A 571 7.60 -7.33 35.68
N VAL A 572 8.39 -6.28 35.93
CA VAL A 572 9.62 -6.38 36.74
C VAL A 572 9.32 -6.57 38.23
N ALA A 573 8.26 -5.94 38.77
CA ALA A 573 7.93 -6.03 40.18
C ALA A 573 7.28 -7.38 40.56
N LEU A 574 6.48 -7.99 39.67
CA LEU A 574 5.75 -9.23 39.97
C LEU A 574 6.52 -10.49 39.55
N THR A 575 7.46 -10.37 38.60
CA THR A 575 8.35 -11.48 38.23
C THR A 575 9.67 -11.50 39.01
N GLU A 576 9.99 -10.41 39.71
CA GLU A 576 11.29 -10.11 40.34
C GLU A 576 12.48 -10.21 39.37
N ASN A 577 12.25 -10.07 38.06
CA ASN A 577 13.23 -10.34 37.03
C ASN A 577 13.43 -9.14 36.09
N PRO A 578 14.58 -8.44 36.14
CA PRO A 578 14.81 -7.22 35.35
C PRO A 578 14.88 -7.47 33.83
N ARG A 579 14.94 -8.74 33.37
CA ARG A 579 14.95 -9.06 31.93
C ARG A 579 13.64 -8.72 31.22
N PHE A 580 12.52 -8.71 31.93
CA PHE A 580 11.22 -8.36 31.35
C PHE A 580 11.17 -6.91 30.83
N ALA A 581 12.02 -6.01 31.37
CA ALA A 581 12.12 -4.64 30.87
C ALA A 581 12.51 -4.53 29.38
N ALA A 582 13.26 -5.50 28.85
CA ALA A 582 13.62 -5.54 27.44
C ALA A 582 12.38 -5.79 26.54
N SER A 583 11.47 -6.67 26.97
CA SER A 583 10.24 -7.01 26.25
C SER A 583 9.34 -5.79 26.04
N SER A 584 9.28 -4.90 27.05
CA SER A 584 8.57 -3.61 26.95
C SER A 584 9.35 -2.56 26.15
N ALA A 585 10.68 -2.49 26.26
CA ALA A 585 11.52 -1.55 25.51
C ALA A 585 11.50 -1.78 23.98
N ASP A 586 11.41 -3.04 23.54
CA ASP A 586 11.30 -3.38 22.13
C ASP A 586 9.88 -3.14 21.56
N THR A 587 8.89 -2.80 22.39
CA THR A 587 7.47 -2.69 22.00
C THR A 587 7.11 -1.25 21.64
N GLN A 588 6.28 -1.06 20.61
CA GLN A 588 5.83 0.28 20.17
C GLN A 588 4.63 0.76 21.01
N PRO A 589 4.38 2.08 21.13
CA PRO A 589 3.21 2.61 21.82
C PRO A 589 1.89 2.15 21.18
N ALA A 590 0.90 1.86 22.02
CA ALA A 590 -0.44 1.49 21.57
C ALA A 590 -1.22 2.69 21.02
N ARG A 591 -2.22 2.44 20.18
CA ARG A 591 -3.19 3.45 19.73
C ARG A 591 -4.33 3.64 20.72
N ASP A 592 -4.72 2.56 21.39
CA ASP A 592 -5.85 2.50 22.32
C ASP A 592 -5.57 1.45 23.40
N GLN A 593 -6.43 1.36 24.42
CA GLN A 593 -6.30 0.37 25.49
C GLN A 593 -7.64 -0.11 26.05
N VAL A 594 -7.71 -1.41 26.32
CA VAL A 594 -8.74 -2.01 27.17
C VAL A 594 -8.57 -1.49 28.58
N ARG A 595 -9.63 -0.91 29.15
CA ARG A 595 -9.66 -0.55 30.56
C ARG A 595 -10.43 -1.62 31.32
N LEU A 596 -9.88 -2.08 32.43
CA LEU A 596 -10.66 -2.88 33.38
C LEU A 596 -11.63 -1.96 34.13
N ALA A 597 -12.87 -2.42 34.29
CA ALA A 597 -13.80 -1.86 35.25
C ALA A 597 -13.31 -2.26 36.65
N LEU A 598 -12.72 -1.31 37.36
CA LEU A 598 -12.15 -1.48 38.71
C LEU A 598 -12.91 -0.60 39.72
N PRO A 599 -12.86 -0.92 41.02
CA PRO A 599 -13.23 0.01 42.08
C PRO A 599 -12.27 1.21 42.13
N ASP A 600 -12.67 2.25 42.85
CA ASP A 600 -11.82 3.38 43.22
C ASP A 600 -12.34 3.89 44.56
N LEU A 601 -11.66 3.54 45.66
CA LEU A 601 -12.03 3.99 46.98
C LEU A 601 -11.34 5.32 47.29
N THR A 602 -12.14 6.33 47.61
CA THR A 602 -11.64 7.61 48.10
C THR A 602 -12.27 7.96 49.45
N VAL A 603 -11.50 8.64 50.29
CA VAL A 603 -12.01 9.21 51.55
C VAL A 603 -12.75 10.51 51.23
N THR A 604 -14.04 10.57 51.53
CA THR A 604 -14.88 11.76 51.26
C THR A 604 -15.09 12.64 52.49
N ALA A 605 -14.98 12.07 53.69
CA ALA A 605 -15.00 12.83 54.93
C ALA A 605 -14.12 12.16 55.99
N PHE A 606 -13.47 12.98 56.80
CA PHE A 606 -12.62 12.54 57.91
C PHE A 606 -12.72 13.53 59.07
N ILE A 607 -13.07 13.01 60.25
CA ILE A 607 -13.14 13.74 61.51
C ILE A 607 -12.43 12.88 62.57
N ALA A 608 -11.51 13.46 63.33
CA ALA A 608 -10.87 12.81 64.47
C ALA A 608 -11.19 13.58 65.74
N ALA A 609 -11.47 12.86 66.83
CA ALA A 609 -11.74 13.44 68.14
C ALA A 609 -11.06 12.64 69.25
N TYR A 610 -10.60 13.34 70.28
CA TYR A 610 -10.09 12.71 71.50
C TYR A 610 -11.17 11.81 72.11
N SER A 611 -10.79 10.61 72.53
CA SER A 611 -11.74 9.61 73.05
C SER A 611 -12.31 9.95 74.42
N GLY A 612 -11.71 10.91 75.13
CA GLY A 612 -11.96 11.14 76.57
C GLY A 612 -11.17 10.18 77.47
N THR A 613 -10.23 9.40 76.93
CA THR A 613 -9.41 8.45 77.69
C THR A 613 -7.96 8.44 77.19
N CYS A 614 -7.01 8.64 78.09
CA CYS A 614 -5.59 8.48 77.82
C CYS A 614 -4.98 7.44 78.79
N ALA A 615 -5.11 6.15 78.44
CA ALA A 615 -4.65 5.05 79.27
C ALA A 615 -4.21 3.85 78.41
N GLY A 616 -3.31 3.02 78.92
CA GLY A 616 -2.79 1.83 78.23
C GLY A 616 -3.88 0.90 77.68
N GLY A 617 -3.80 0.59 76.39
CA GLY A 617 -4.74 -0.30 75.69
C GLY A 617 -6.08 0.33 75.28
N ALA A 618 -6.41 1.53 75.76
CA ALA A 618 -7.60 2.25 75.33
C ALA A 618 -7.40 2.99 73.99
N PRO A 619 -8.46 3.22 73.19
CA PRO A 619 -8.43 4.21 72.12
C PRO A 619 -8.12 5.59 72.69
N LEU A 620 -7.10 6.25 72.17
CA LEU A 620 -6.73 7.64 72.49
C LEU A 620 -7.54 8.61 71.64
N VAL A 621 -7.75 8.26 70.37
CA VAL A 621 -8.51 9.07 69.40
C VAL A 621 -9.48 8.16 68.65
N ASN A 622 -10.74 8.59 68.57
CA ASN A 622 -11.74 7.95 67.73
C ASN A 622 -11.90 8.78 66.46
N ALA A 623 -11.49 8.22 65.33
CA ALA A 623 -11.64 8.84 64.02
C ALA A 623 -12.82 8.24 63.27
N ARG A 624 -13.69 9.08 62.70
CA ARG A 624 -14.69 8.65 61.70
C ARG A 624 -14.14 8.93 60.30
N VAL A 625 -14.08 7.89 59.49
CA VAL A 625 -13.64 7.95 58.09
C VAL A 625 -14.81 7.51 57.22
N THR A 626 -15.27 8.39 56.34
CA THR A 626 -16.24 8.06 55.29
C THR A 626 -15.48 7.75 54.01
N VAL A 627 -15.64 6.52 53.52
CA VAL A 627 -15.08 6.03 52.27
C VAL A 627 -16.20 5.90 51.25
N ARG A 628 -15.95 6.32 50.01
CA ARG A 628 -16.85 6.14 48.87
C ARG A 628 -16.15 5.38 47.76
N ASN A 629 -16.83 4.42 47.13
CA ASN A 629 -16.40 3.88 45.85
C ASN A 629 -16.87 4.81 44.72
N VAL A 630 -15.93 5.42 44.00
CA VAL A 630 -16.19 6.28 42.82
C VAL A 630 -15.85 5.58 41.50
N GLY A 631 -15.40 4.32 41.56
CA GLY A 631 -15.00 3.51 40.42
C GLY A 631 -16.17 2.86 39.68
N ALA A 632 -15.83 2.10 38.64
CA ALA A 632 -16.79 1.46 37.74
C ALA A 632 -17.25 0.06 38.21
N ALA A 633 -16.53 -0.56 39.15
CA ALA A 633 -16.86 -1.89 39.69
C ALA A 633 -16.94 -1.89 41.23
N PRO A 634 -17.62 -2.88 41.84
CA PRO A 634 -17.64 -3.02 43.30
C PRO A 634 -16.24 -3.30 43.88
N SER A 635 -15.95 -2.77 45.06
CA SER A 635 -14.75 -3.17 45.80
C SER A 635 -14.94 -4.53 46.47
N PRO A 636 -13.88 -5.35 46.63
CA PRO A 636 -13.97 -6.58 47.41
C PRO A 636 -14.12 -6.24 48.90
N ALA A 637 -14.88 -7.08 49.63
CA ALA A 637 -14.91 -7.01 51.09
C ALA A 637 -13.56 -7.45 51.66
N ARG A 638 -12.96 -6.62 52.53
CA ARG A 638 -11.66 -6.87 53.16
C ARG A 638 -11.73 -6.48 54.63
N SER A 639 -12.28 -7.38 55.44
CA SER A 639 -12.35 -7.28 56.91
C SER A 639 -11.06 -7.72 57.62
N ASP A 640 -10.17 -8.37 56.89
CA ASP A 640 -8.91 -9.00 57.32
C ASP A 640 -7.71 -8.04 57.37
N VAL A 641 -7.82 -6.88 56.71
CA VAL A 641 -6.76 -5.86 56.63
C VAL A 641 -7.30 -4.50 57.04
N GLY A 642 -6.42 -3.61 57.52
CA GLY A 642 -6.76 -2.22 57.77
C GLY A 642 -6.94 -1.45 56.46
N LEU A 643 -8.10 -1.59 55.81
CA LEU A 643 -8.35 -0.98 54.50
C LEU A 643 -8.59 0.54 54.59
N ALA A 644 -9.36 1.00 55.57
CA ALA A 644 -9.42 2.42 55.95
C ALA A 644 -8.48 2.68 57.13
N GLN A 645 -7.56 3.62 56.99
CA GLN A 645 -6.44 3.85 57.92
C GLN A 645 -6.38 5.31 58.38
N VAL A 646 -5.96 5.51 59.63
CA VAL A 646 -5.70 6.81 60.23
C VAL A 646 -4.33 6.78 60.91
N VAL A 647 -3.47 7.76 60.60
CA VAL A 647 -2.06 7.79 61.01
C VAL A 647 -1.66 9.20 61.44
N ASP A 648 -0.88 9.33 62.53
CA ASP A 648 -0.25 10.57 62.97
C ASP A 648 0.81 11.01 61.95
N THR A 649 0.71 12.22 61.42
CA THR A 649 1.54 12.68 60.28
C THR A 649 3.01 12.85 60.65
N ARG A 650 3.35 12.87 61.94
CA ARG A 650 4.75 12.89 62.43
C ARG A 650 5.45 11.55 62.24
N ASP A 651 4.69 10.46 62.14
CA ASP A 651 5.20 9.09 62.04
C ASP A 651 5.17 8.58 60.58
N GLU A 652 5.03 9.47 59.58
CA GLU A 652 5.03 9.10 58.14
C GLU A 652 6.37 8.54 57.63
N THR A 653 7.45 8.67 58.40
CA THR A 653 8.72 7.95 58.17
C THR A 653 8.95 6.92 59.28
N LEU A 654 9.00 5.65 58.89
CA LEU A 654 8.94 4.45 59.75
C LEU A 654 10.21 4.20 60.60
N ALA A 655 10.56 5.15 61.48
CA ALA A 655 11.66 5.03 62.44
C ALA A 655 11.23 5.21 63.91
N ALA A 656 10.09 5.88 64.16
CA ALA A 656 9.41 5.90 65.45
C ALA A 656 8.20 4.93 65.43
N GLY A 657 7.88 4.33 66.59
CA GLY A 657 6.80 3.34 66.70
C GLY A 657 5.44 3.90 66.31
N TYR A 658 4.75 3.21 65.41
CA TYR A 658 3.56 3.66 64.68
C TYR A 658 2.40 4.16 65.57
N ARG A 659 2.04 5.46 65.49
CA ARG A 659 0.70 5.95 65.91
C ARG A 659 -0.26 5.96 64.73
N GLY A 660 -0.76 4.78 64.42
CA GLY A 660 -1.85 4.64 63.48
C GLY A 660 -2.63 3.37 63.73
N ASN A 661 -3.83 3.30 63.16
CA ASN A 661 -4.61 2.06 63.09
C ASN A 661 -5.39 2.01 61.77
N GLY A 662 -5.89 0.83 61.42
CA GLY A 662 -6.81 0.66 60.31
C GLY A 662 -7.92 -0.33 60.63
N VAL A 663 -9.01 -0.22 59.89
CA VAL A 663 -10.14 -1.16 59.96
C VAL A 663 -10.49 -1.62 58.55
N GLY A 664 -10.95 -2.87 58.45
CA GLY A 664 -11.46 -3.40 57.20
C GLY A 664 -12.80 -2.78 56.80
N LEU A 665 -13.14 -2.89 55.51
CA LEU A 665 -14.43 -2.42 54.97
C LEU A 665 -15.22 -3.59 54.36
N PRO A 666 -16.57 -3.50 54.33
CA PRO A 666 -17.38 -4.34 53.46
C PRO A 666 -17.09 -4.04 51.98
N ALA A 667 -17.63 -4.87 51.09
CA ALA A 667 -17.70 -4.54 49.67
C ALA A 667 -18.57 -3.28 49.47
N LEU A 668 -18.16 -2.39 48.58
CA LEU A 668 -18.88 -1.16 48.24
C LEU A 668 -19.22 -1.16 46.75
N ALA A 669 -20.49 -1.08 46.41
CA ALA A 669 -20.94 -0.91 45.04
C ALA A 669 -20.51 0.46 44.47
N PRO A 670 -20.44 0.63 43.13
CA PRO A 670 -20.20 1.93 42.50
C PRO A 670 -21.13 3.03 43.06
N GLY A 671 -20.53 4.10 43.57
CA GLY A 671 -21.21 5.24 44.18
C GLY A 671 -21.56 5.09 45.68
N GLU A 672 -21.50 3.88 46.23
CA GLU A 672 -21.80 3.58 47.64
C GLU A 672 -20.77 4.20 48.59
N SER A 673 -21.20 4.55 49.81
CA SER A 673 -20.33 5.08 50.86
C SER A 673 -20.58 4.40 52.20
N VAL A 674 -19.50 4.13 52.93
CA VAL A 674 -19.53 3.61 54.31
C VAL A 674 -18.79 4.56 55.23
N THR A 675 -19.29 4.75 56.45
CA THR A 675 -18.56 5.46 57.51
C THR A 675 -18.15 4.47 58.58
N VAL A 676 -16.84 4.37 58.83
CA VAL A 676 -16.26 3.49 59.85
C VAL A 676 -15.59 4.31 60.94
N THR A 677 -15.51 3.74 62.15
CA THR A 677 -14.72 4.31 63.25
C THR A 677 -13.37 3.60 63.33
N VAL A 678 -12.28 4.34 63.19
CA VAL A 678 -10.91 3.88 63.35
C VAL A 678 -10.39 4.34 64.72
N PRO A 679 -10.25 3.45 65.71
CA PRO A 679 -9.67 3.80 67.00
C PRO A 679 -8.15 3.83 66.89
N VAL A 680 -7.52 4.99 67.11
CA VAL A 680 -6.07 5.08 67.28
C VAL A 680 -5.75 4.88 68.76
N TYR A 681 -4.98 3.84 69.08
CA TYR A 681 -4.74 3.41 70.47
C TYR A 681 -3.63 4.20 71.16
N PHE A 682 -3.65 4.17 72.50
CA PHE A 682 -2.61 4.72 73.34
C PHE A 682 -1.22 4.10 73.05
N PRO A 683 -0.14 4.91 72.95
CA PRO A 683 1.20 4.46 72.57
C PRO A 683 1.92 3.73 73.72
N ALA A 684 1.64 2.44 73.91
CA ALA A 684 2.18 1.64 75.02
C ALA A 684 3.71 1.62 75.13
N THR A 685 4.44 1.73 74.00
CA THR A 685 5.91 1.77 73.96
C THR A 685 6.50 3.16 74.22
N GLN A 686 5.69 4.22 74.14
CA GLN A 686 6.12 5.62 74.33
C GLN A 686 5.03 6.45 75.07
N PRO A 687 4.58 6.04 76.27
CA PRO A 687 3.43 6.64 76.95
C PRO A 687 3.56 8.15 77.18
N ALA A 688 4.78 8.63 77.45
CA ALA A 688 5.09 10.05 77.66
C ALA A 688 4.81 10.97 76.43
N THR A 689 4.52 10.37 75.27
CA THR A 689 4.21 11.08 74.02
C THR A 689 2.73 10.95 73.60
N ALA A 690 1.86 10.50 74.51
CA ALA A 690 0.40 10.54 74.35
C ALA A 690 -0.24 11.92 74.64
N PRO A 691 0.29 12.77 75.55
CA PRO A 691 -0.20 14.14 75.72
C PRO A 691 0.15 15.09 74.56
N GLY A 692 -0.68 16.13 74.38
CA GLY A 692 -0.38 17.25 73.47
C GLY A 692 -1.15 17.17 72.15
N ALA A 693 -0.69 17.93 71.15
CA ALA A 693 -1.32 17.97 69.84
C ALA A 693 -0.82 16.83 68.94
N HIS A 694 -1.76 16.16 68.28
CA HIS A 694 -1.56 15.11 67.30
C HIS A 694 -2.27 15.49 66.00
N THR A 695 -1.57 15.49 64.87
CA THR A 695 -2.16 15.76 63.56
C THR A 695 -2.32 14.43 62.84
N TYR A 696 -3.54 14.08 62.46
CA TYR A 696 -3.85 12.81 61.80
C TYR A 696 -4.19 13.01 60.33
N ALA A 697 -3.83 12.05 59.49
CA ALA A 697 -4.30 11.91 58.11
C ALA A 697 -5.12 10.61 57.96
N ALA A 698 -6.15 10.65 57.12
CA ALA A 698 -6.93 9.47 56.73
C ALA A 698 -6.59 9.03 55.31
N ARG A 699 -6.65 7.72 55.06
CA ARG A 699 -6.41 7.10 53.75
C ARG A 699 -7.15 5.78 53.62
N VAL A 700 -7.35 5.31 52.40
CA VAL A 700 -8.00 4.03 52.09
C VAL A 700 -7.15 3.22 51.09
N ASN A 701 -7.20 1.89 51.15
CA ASN A 701 -6.44 0.95 50.30
C ASN A 701 -4.94 1.28 50.11
N PHE A 702 -4.32 1.98 51.06
CA PHE A 702 -2.94 2.45 50.93
C PHE A 702 -1.91 1.30 50.94
N GLY A 703 -2.31 0.11 51.40
CA GLY A 703 -1.54 -1.12 51.29
C GLY A 703 -1.64 -1.83 49.93
N ALA A 704 -2.35 -1.25 48.95
CA ALA A 704 -2.61 -1.83 47.62
C ALA A 704 -3.17 -3.26 47.72
N HIS A 705 -4.24 -3.45 48.50
CA HIS A 705 -4.80 -4.77 48.82
C HIS A 705 -5.66 -5.37 47.69
N PHE A 706 -6.03 -4.57 46.70
CA PHE A 706 -6.68 -4.93 45.43
C PHE A 706 -6.49 -3.78 44.42
N PRO A 707 -6.65 -4.01 43.10
CA PRO A 707 -6.43 -2.99 42.08
C PRO A 707 -7.59 -2.00 42.01
N GLU A 708 -7.26 -0.73 41.76
CA GLU A 708 -8.21 0.38 41.64
C GLU A 708 -7.96 1.16 40.35
N SER A 709 -8.98 1.83 39.80
CA SER A 709 -8.80 2.68 38.60
C SER A 709 -8.00 3.96 38.86
N SER A 710 -7.83 4.32 40.13
CA SER A 710 -6.89 5.34 40.61
C SER A 710 -6.50 5.02 42.05
N SER A 711 -5.23 5.26 42.39
CA SER A 711 -4.72 5.25 43.77
C SER A 711 -4.28 6.64 44.24
N ALA A 712 -4.32 7.65 43.36
CA ALA A 712 -3.85 9.01 43.65
C ALA A 712 -4.80 9.77 44.61
N ASN A 713 -6.05 9.35 44.69
CA ASN A 713 -7.15 9.87 45.51
C ASN A 713 -7.39 9.05 46.80
N ASN A 714 -6.51 8.08 47.10
CA ASN A 714 -6.61 7.20 48.26
C ASN A 714 -6.24 7.90 49.58
N ARG A 715 -5.49 9.01 49.52
CA ARG A 715 -5.12 9.84 50.68
C ARG A 715 -6.05 11.05 50.77
N PHE A 716 -6.69 11.24 51.92
CA PHE A 716 -7.48 12.46 52.16
C PHE A 716 -6.55 13.67 52.27
N THR A 717 -6.90 14.77 51.62
CA THR A 717 -6.05 15.97 51.51
C THR A 717 -6.00 16.80 52.78
N THR A 718 -7.04 16.74 53.62
CA THR A 718 -7.14 17.53 54.86
C THR A 718 -6.79 16.67 56.08
N THR A 719 -5.91 17.19 56.94
CA THR A 719 -5.55 16.58 58.23
C THR A 719 -6.45 17.08 59.36
N GLN A 720 -6.55 16.31 60.45
CA GLN A 720 -7.30 16.68 61.66
C GLN A 720 -6.37 16.75 62.87
N THR A 721 -6.34 17.88 63.56
CA THR A 721 -5.52 18.05 64.79
C THR A 721 -6.37 17.80 66.03
N VAL A 722 -5.95 16.83 66.84
CA VAL A 722 -6.58 16.46 68.11
C VAL A 722 -5.60 16.75 69.25
N THR A 723 -6.05 17.45 70.28
CA THR A 723 -5.25 17.73 71.48
C THR A 723 -5.67 16.80 72.61
N VAL A 724 -4.73 16.00 73.12
CA VAL A 724 -4.89 15.15 74.30
C VAL A 724 -4.48 15.95 75.55
N PRO A 725 -5.37 16.13 76.55
CA PRO A 725 -5.02 16.83 77.79
C PRO A 725 -3.97 16.07 78.61
N ALA A 726 -2.91 16.74 79.04
CA ALA A 726 -1.85 16.11 79.83
C ALA A 726 -2.31 15.58 81.20
N GLY A 727 -3.36 16.15 81.78
CA GLY A 727 -3.95 15.70 83.06
C GLY A 727 -4.80 14.43 82.96
N ASP A 728 -5.17 14.01 81.75
CA ASP A 728 -6.00 12.83 81.53
C ASP A 728 -5.16 11.54 81.38
N CYS A 729 -3.87 11.68 81.09
CA CYS A 729 -2.97 10.56 80.81
C CYS A 729 -2.48 9.90 82.11
N ARG A 730 -2.68 8.59 82.22
CA ARG A 730 -2.37 7.77 83.40
C ARG A 730 -1.68 6.45 83.04
#